data_AF-A0A0E0LLR9-F1
#
_entry.id   AF-A0A0E0LLR9-F1
#
_cell.length_a   1.000
_cell.length_b   1.000
_cell.length_c   1.000
_cell.angle_alpha   90.00
_cell.angle_beta   90.00
_cell.angle_gamma   90.00
#
_symmetry.space_group_name_H-M   'P 1'
#
loop_
_entity.id
_entity.type
_entity.pdbx_description
1 polymer ?
#
loop_
_entity_poly.entity_id
_entity_poly.type
_entity_poly.pdbx_seq_one_letter_code
_entity_poly.pdbx_strand_id
1 'polypeptide(L)'
;MATAVATAMRRRRNLTLCDNLATAVSLLVAFLHAPPLAEAQPLPWQMCDTAGGNYTEGSTYQENVRALATALPGNASSSRDLFAKGAAGTAPDVVYAIALCRGDTNASSCAACVATAFDTAQQLCAFNKRATLFDDPCILRYSDLDILANVTDNQGNFVAWNYNNVSAAKAAAFDAASGRLVNATADYAAADRVRRFGTGEVGFDDATYPKIFSLAQCTPDMSEADCRSCLGRIIRWATPQYFAGKPGGRVFGVRCNFRFESYSFFSGRPLLHLPAPAPSPANMTQPSPPGTVEGRTRHRTGRVLAITLPIAGAVLAPIVLTCFYSTNPDDIQSIDSLLLDLSTLRAATDNFAERNKLGEGGFGIVYKGVLPEGREIAVKRLSQSSRQGIEELKTELVLVAKLRHRNLVSLVGVCLEEGEKLLVYEYMPNKSLDTILFDYEKSKDLDWGKRLNIVSGVARGLQYLHEDSQLRVVHRDLKASNVLLDFDHNPKISDFGLAKLFEWDQTQDVTSHIAGTYGYMAPEYAMRGQYSVKSDTFSFGVMILEIVTGRRNSSFSNSEQSVDLLSLVWEHWTTGRIEELLDPAIGSRSVNDLLKLINIGLLCVQDNPADRPTMSAVTVMLSSDTVSLQAPSRPTFSILEMDNADTDLYSGAYSRSAFQSTGDSKTRAVASRNEVSLTELEPR
;
A
#
# COMPACT_ATOMS: atom_id res chain seq x y z
N MET A 1 64.65 11.47 3.24
CA MET A 1 63.89 11.57 1.98
C MET A 1 62.63 10.70 1.97
N ALA A 2 62.65 9.45 2.43
CA ALA A 2 61.46 8.58 2.46
C ALA A 2 60.28 9.10 3.32
N THR A 3 60.55 9.76 4.46
CA THR A 3 59.54 10.37 5.34
C THR A 3 58.90 11.64 4.77
N ALA A 4 59.57 12.36 3.88
CA ALA A 4 59.02 13.55 3.22
C ALA A 4 58.08 13.18 2.05
N VAL A 5 58.39 12.09 1.34
CA VAL A 5 57.56 11.55 0.25
C VAL A 5 56.29 10.89 0.79
N ALA A 6 56.36 10.17 1.91
CA ALA A 6 55.19 9.59 2.58
C ALA A 6 54.23 10.68 3.09
N THR A 7 54.76 11.77 3.65
CA THR A 7 53.95 12.90 4.13
C THR A 7 53.33 13.68 2.97
N ALA A 8 54.03 13.84 1.83
CA ALA A 8 53.50 14.50 0.63
C ALA A 8 52.45 13.65 -0.11
N MET A 9 52.59 12.32 -0.13
CA MET A 9 51.57 11.40 -0.67
C MET A 9 50.33 11.31 0.22
N ARG A 10 50.50 11.38 1.55
CA ARG A 10 49.39 11.45 2.52
C ARG A 10 48.65 12.79 2.42
N ARG A 11 49.36 13.89 2.16
CA ARG A 11 48.76 15.22 1.91
C ARG A 11 48.02 15.27 0.58
N ARG A 12 48.57 14.69 -0.51
CA ARG A 12 47.87 14.58 -1.80
C ARG A 12 46.63 13.67 -1.76
N ARG A 13 46.70 12.54 -1.06
CA ARG A 13 45.52 11.67 -0.81
C ARG A 13 44.43 12.38 -0.01
N ASN A 14 44.81 13.15 1.02
CA ASN A 14 43.84 13.92 1.81
C ASN A 14 43.23 15.11 1.03
N LEU A 15 43.96 15.73 0.10
CA LEU A 15 43.40 16.77 -0.77
C LEU A 15 42.39 16.21 -1.80
N THR A 16 42.69 15.06 -2.42
CA THR A 16 41.71 14.37 -3.29
C THR A 16 40.51 13.81 -2.53
N LEU A 17 40.70 13.44 -1.26
CA LEU A 17 39.63 13.00 -0.35
C LEU A 17 38.70 14.17 0.02
N CYS A 18 39.26 15.36 0.27
CA CYS A 18 38.48 16.59 0.54
C CYS A 18 37.75 17.11 -0.70
N ASP A 19 38.33 17.04 -1.90
CA ASP A 19 37.65 17.46 -3.13
C ASP A 19 36.48 16.53 -3.47
N ASN A 20 36.65 15.22 -3.29
CA ASN A 20 35.58 14.24 -3.49
C ASN A 20 34.48 14.33 -2.41
N LEU A 21 34.83 14.58 -1.14
CA LEU A 21 33.86 14.86 -0.07
C LEU A 21 33.13 16.18 -0.32
N ALA A 22 33.82 17.23 -0.77
CA ALA A 22 33.21 18.52 -1.06
C ALA A 22 32.22 18.40 -2.23
N THR A 23 32.51 17.60 -3.26
CA THR A 23 31.56 17.30 -4.33
C THR A 23 30.38 16.45 -3.86
N ALA A 24 30.62 15.44 -3.02
CA ALA A 24 29.55 14.57 -2.50
C ALA A 24 28.61 15.31 -1.54
N VAL A 25 29.15 16.14 -0.65
CA VAL A 25 28.40 17.01 0.26
C VAL A 25 27.70 18.13 -0.51
N SER A 26 28.32 18.71 -1.54
CA SER A 26 27.66 19.72 -2.39
C SER A 26 26.52 19.12 -3.22
N LEU A 27 26.65 17.86 -3.67
CA LEU A 27 25.57 17.11 -4.31
C LEU A 27 24.46 16.82 -3.29
N LEU A 28 24.78 16.33 -2.09
CA LEU A 28 23.81 16.08 -1.02
C LEU A 28 23.04 17.34 -0.59
N VAL A 29 23.71 18.48 -0.48
CA VAL A 29 23.09 19.78 -0.16
C VAL A 29 22.27 20.31 -1.34
N ALA A 30 22.72 20.11 -2.59
CA ALA A 30 21.94 20.42 -3.78
C ALA A 30 20.68 19.53 -3.89
N PHE A 31 20.74 18.27 -3.46
CA PHE A 31 19.58 17.37 -3.37
C PHE A 31 18.64 17.72 -2.21
N LEU A 32 19.16 18.24 -1.09
CA LEU A 32 18.37 18.70 0.06
C LEU A 32 17.67 20.05 -0.19
N HIS A 33 18.09 20.83 -1.19
CA HIS A 33 17.56 22.16 -1.51
C HIS A 33 16.96 22.27 -2.92
N ALA A 34 16.96 21.18 -3.69
CA ALA A 34 16.19 21.11 -4.92
C ALA A 34 14.69 21.25 -4.59
N PRO A 35 13.92 22.05 -5.34
CA PRO A 35 12.47 22.04 -5.20
C PRO A 35 11.97 20.60 -5.41
N PRO A 36 10.93 20.15 -4.68
CA PRO A 36 10.46 18.77 -4.74
C PRO A 36 10.21 18.40 -6.20
N LEU A 37 11.09 17.57 -6.73
CA LEU A 37 10.89 16.98 -8.04
C LEU A 37 9.62 16.13 -7.91
N ALA A 38 8.72 16.20 -8.89
CA ALA A 38 7.37 15.62 -8.88
C ALA A 38 7.26 14.16 -8.37
N GLU A 39 6.57 13.97 -7.25
CA GLU A 39 6.33 12.70 -6.53
C GLU A 39 5.92 11.52 -7.44
N ALA A 40 6.41 10.30 -7.14
CA ALA A 40 6.05 9.08 -7.87
C ALA A 40 4.70 8.52 -7.38
N GLN A 41 3.86 8.10 -8.32
CA GLN A 41 2.47 7.68 -8.11
C GLN A 41 2.38 6.20 -7.68
N PRO A 42 1.41 5.83 -6.81
CA PRO A 42 1.16 4.43 -6.40
C PRO A 42 0.75 3.54 -7.58
N LEU A 43 0.89 2.22 -7.44
CA LEU A 43 0.44 1.27 -8.47
C LEU A 43 -1.10 1.36 -8.66
N PRO A 44 -1.59 1.49 -9.90
CA PRO A 44 -3.02 1.60 -10.20
C PRO A 44 -3.76 0.28 -9.90
N TRP A 45 -5.05 0.34 -9.60
CA TRP A 45 -5.85 -0.88 -9.46
C TRP A 45 -6.12 -1.49 -10.82
N GLN A 46 -5.77 -2.76 -11.01
CA GLN A 46 -5.91 -3.45 -12.28
C GLN A 46 -6.99 -4.53 -12.25
N MET A 47 -7.73 -4.66 -13.34
CA MET A 47 -8.56 -5.82 -13.65
C MET A 47 -8.06 -6.42 -14.95
N CYS A 48 -7.63 -7.67 -14.90
CA CYS A 48 -7.16 -8.41 -16.06
C CYS A 48 -8.18 -9.52 -16.36
N ASP A 49 -9.02 -9.33 -17.38
CA ASP A 49 -10.03 -10.34 -17.73
C ASP A 49 -9.39 -11.46 -18.55
N THR A 50 -9.04 -12.54 -17.84
CA THR A 50 -8.43 -13.75 -18.40
C THR A 50 -9.43 -14.62 -19.17
N ALA A 51 -10.74 -14.44 -18.97
CA ALA A 51 -11.79 -15.16 -19.70
C ALA A 51 -11.91 -14.66 -21.16
N GLY A 52 -11.44 -13.43 -21.44
CA GLY A 52 -11.30 -12.89 -22.80
C GLY A 52 -10.20 -13.55 -23.65
N GLY A 53 -9.39 -14.43 -23.05
CA GLY A 53 -8.27 -15.10 -23.70
C GLY A 53 -7.01 -14.24 -23.80
N ASN A 54 -5.90 -14.91 -24.10
CA ASN A 54 -4.59 -14.28 -24.17
C ASN A 54 -4.15 -14.05 -25.62
N TYR A 55 -3.37 -12.99 -25.83
CA TYR A 55 -2.59 -12.80 -27.06
C TYR A 55 -1.14 -13.25 -26.83
N THR A 56 -0.43 -13.62 -27.89
CA THR A 56 0.97 -14.04 -27.80
C THR A 56 1.93 -12.87 -27.96
N GLU A 57 3.13 -12.99 -27.41
CA GLU A 57 4.20 -12.04 -27.66
C GLU A 57 4.46 -11.87 -29.16
N GLY A 58 4.62 -10.62 -29.62
CA GLY A 58 4.84 -10.28 -31.03
C GLY A 58 3.61 -10.47 -31.93
N SER A 59 2.42 -10.72 -31.38
CA SER A 59 1.18 -10.81 -32.17
C SER A 59 0.71 -9.45 -32.70
N THR A 60 -0.08 -9.50 -33.77
CA THR A 60 -0.80 -8.34 -34.32
C THR A 60 -1.62 -7.62 -33.25
N TYR A 61 -2.26 -8.36 -32.33
CA TYR A 61 -3.00 -7.79 -31.21
C TYR A 61 -2.09 -6.93 -30.31
N GLN A 62 -0.91 -7.44 -29.95
CA GLN A 62 0.06 -6.68 -29.14
C GLN A 62 0.54 -5.41 -29.87
N GLU A 63 0.76 -5.49 -31.18
CA GLU A 63 1.11 -4.31 -31.99
C GLU A 63 -0.01 -3.27 -32.00
N ASN A 64 -1.28 -3.71 -32.09
CA ASN A 64 -2.44 -2.83 -32.02
C ASN A 64 -2.58 -2.16 -30.64
N VAL A 65 -2.27 -2.87 -29.54
CA VAL A 65 -2.20 -2.27 -28.20
C VAL A 65 -1.08 -1.20 -28.14
N ARG A 66 0.11 -1.47 -28.69
CA ARG A 66 1.22 -0.50 -28.73
C ARG A 66 0.89 0.73 -29.58
N ALA A 67 0.16 0.56 -30.69
CA ALA A 67 -0.30 1.66 -31.52
C ALA A 67 -1.23 2.60 -30.72
N LEU A 68 -2.16 2.02 -29.95
CA LEU A 68 -3.05 2.78 -29.07
C LEU A 68 -2.29 3.43 -27.90
N ALA A 69 -1.31 2.73 -27.31
CA ALA A 69 -0.44 3.28 -26.27
C ALA A 69 0.37 4.50 -26.75
N THR A 70 0.72 4.55 -28.04
CA THR A 70 1.41 5.70 -28.63
C THR A 70 0.46 6.87 -28.90
N ALA A 71 -0.79 6.60 -29.31
CA ALA A 71 -1.74 7.63 -29.75
C ALA A 71 -2.55 8.26 -28.59
N LEU A 72 -3.08 7.44 -27.68
CA LEU A 72 -4.06 7.88 -26.67
C LEU A 72 -3.51 8.89 -25.64
N PRO A 73 -2.26 8.82 -25.16
CA PRO A 73 -1.70 9.84 -24.26
C PRO A 73 -1.73 11.24 -24.88
N GLY A 74 -1.35 11.36 -26.16
CA GLY A 74 -1.38 12.62 -26.91
C GLY A 74 -2.81 13.08 -27.21
N ASN A 75 -3.69 12.16 -27.59
CA ASN A 75 -5.09 12.46 -27.89
C ASN A 75 -5.84 12.96 -26.64
N ALA A 76 -5.64 12.32 -25.48
CA ALA A 76 -6.29 12.72 -24.23
C ALA A 76 -5.78 14.08 -23.75
N SER A 77 -4.45 14.29 -23.76
CA SER A 77 -3.84 15.53 -23.27
C SER A 77 -4.08 16.76 -24.16
N SER A 78 -4.24 16.57 -25.47
CA SER A 78 -4.58 17.65 -26.41
C SER A 78 -6.05 18.03 -26.38
N SER A 79 -6.92 17.15 -25.87
CA SER A 79 -8.33 17.43 -25.71
C SER A 79 -8.63 18.28 -24.46
N ARG A 80 -9.60 19.19 -24.58
CA ARG A 80 -10.04 20.05 -23.45
C ARG A 80 -10.72 19.23 -22.34
N ASP A 81 -11.28 18.09 -22.71
CA ASP A 81 -12.02 17.19 -21.83
C ASP A 81 -11.13 16.14 -21.13
N LEU A 82 -9.83 16.09 -21.48
CA LEU A 82 -8.85 15.12 -20.95
C LEU A 82 -9.29 13.66 -21.11
N PHE A 83 -9.95 13.36 -22.22
CA PHE A 83 -10.48 12.05 -22.56
C PHE A 83 -10.08 11.67 -23.99
N ALA A 84 -9.82 10.39 -24.19
CA ALA A 84 -9.65 9.86 -25.53
C ALA A 84 -10.16 8.42 -25.64
N LYS A 85 -10.61 8.07 -26.83
CA LYS A 85 -10.98 6.72 -27.22
C LYS A 85 -10.45 6.41 -28.61
N GLY A 86 -10.23 5.14 -28.91
CA GLY A 86 -9.72 4.72 -30.21
C GLY A 86 -9.81 3.23 -30.43
N ALA A 87 -9.64 2.83 -31.69
CA ALA A 87 -9.51 1.44 -32.08
C ALA A 87 -8.29 1.27 -33.00
N ALA A 88 -7.65 0.11 -32.95
CA ALA A 88 -6.53 -0.25 -33.82
C ALA A 88 -6.67 -1.68 -34.34
N GLY A 89 -6.30 -1.88 -35.61
CA GLY A 89 -6.39 -3.18 -36.28
C GLY A 89 -7.79 -3.53 -36.81
N THR A 90 -7.92 -4.77 -37.26
CA THR A 90 -9.17 -5.37 -37.77
C THR A 90 -9.38 -6.75 -37.15
N ALA A 91 -10.61 -7.24 -37.14
CA ALA A 91 -10.90 -8.59 -36.65
C ALA A 91 -10.01 -9.65 -37.33
N PRO A 92 -9.47 -10.62 -36.58
CA PRO A 92 -9.75 -10.93 -35.18
C PRO A 92 -8.88 -10.17 -34.14
N ASP A 93 -7.95 -9.32 -34.58
CA ASP A 93 -6.94 -8.68 -33.72
C ASP A 93 -7.25 -7.21 -33.39
N VAL A 94 -8.49 -6.77 -33.61
CA VAL A 94 -8.90 -5.40 -33.29
C VAL A 94 -8.83 -5.14 -31.78
N VAL A 95 -8.35 -3.96 -31.41
CA VAL A 95 -8.30 -3.49 -30.02
C VAL A 95 -9.09 -2.20 -29.92
N TYR A 96 -9.96 -2.10 -28.92
CA TYR A 96 -10.68 -0.89 -28.54
C TYR A 96 -10.14 -0.38 -27.21
N ALA A 97 -9.95 0.93 -27.07
CA ALA A 97 -9.44 1.52 -25.83
C ALA A 97 -10.08 2.85 -25.47
N ILE A 98 -10.13 3.12 -24.16
CA ILE A 98 -10.64 4.32 -23.53
C ILE A 98 -9.64 4.79 -22.48
N ALA A 99 -9.33 6.09 -22.48
CA ALA A 99 -8.52 6.75 -21.47
C ALA A 99 -9.27 7.98 -20.93
N LEU A 100 -9.48 8.03 -19.61
CA LEU A 100 -10.17 9.13 -18.92
C LEU A 100 -9.28 9.67 -17.81
N CYS A 101 -8.83 10.92 -17.93
CA CYS A 101 -8.11 11.59 -16.85
C CYS A 101 -9.07 12.32 -15.89
N ARG A 102 -8.64 12.47 -14.64
CA ARG A 102 -9.43 13.17 -13.62
C ARG A 102 -9.56 14.65 -13.95
N GLY A 103 -10.75 15.21 -13.78
CA GLY A 103 -11.06 16.57 -14.24
C GLY A 103 -10.31 17.71 -13.54
N ASP A 104 -9.59 17.47 -12.45
CA ASP A 104 -8.70 18.42 -11.76
C ASP A 104 -7.20 18.27 -12.17
N THR A 105 -6.91 17.37 -13.12
CA THR A 105 -5.55 17.12 -13.64
C THR A 105 -5.22 18.08 -14.80
N ASN A 106 -3.92 18.31 -15.05
CA ASN A 106 -3.45 19.09 -16.21
C ASN A 106 -3.09 18.19 -17.41
N ALA A 107 -2.95 18.77 -18.60
CA ALA A 107 -2.68 18.03 -19.84
C ALA A 107 -1.40 17.16 -19.77
N SER A 108 -0.30 17.70 -19.25
CA SER A 108 0.96 16.95 -19.12
C SER A 108 0.86 15.76 -18.16
N SER A 109 0.19 15.94 -17.03
CA SER A 109 -0.05 14.87 -16.06
C SER A 109 -1.02 13.82 -16.60
N CYS A 110 -1.98 14.22 -17.43
CA CYS A 110 -2.88 13.30 -18.12
C CYS A 110 -2.12 12.43 -19.13
N ALA A 111 -1.29 13.04 -20.00
CA ALA A 111 -0.45 12.29 -20.94
C ALA A 111 0.45 11.28 -20.22
N ALA A 112 1.15 11.74 -19.17
CA ALA A 112 2.03 10.88 -18.39
C ALA A 112 1.26 9.71 -17.74
N CYS A 113 0.12 9.99 -17.11
CA CYS A 113 -0.69 8.95 -16.47
C CYS A 113 -1.18 7.90 -17.47
N VAL A 114 -1.72 8.32 -18.62
CA VAL A 114 -2.23 7.37 -19.63
C VAL A 114 -1.10 6.53 -20.23
N ALA A 115 0.07 7.13 -20.50
CA ALA A 115 1.23 6.40 -20.98
C ALA A 115 1.69 5.35 -19.96
N THR A 116 1.87 5.76 -18.70
CA THR A 116 2.21 4.86 -17.60
C THR A 116 1.16 3.76 -17.44
N ALA A 117 -0.14 4.07 -17.54
CA ALA A 117 -1.19 3.08 -17.42
C ALA A 117 -1.10 2.00 -18.51
N PHE A 118 -0.72 2.34 -19.74
CA PHE A 118 -0.46 1.35 -20.79
C PHE A 118 0.76 0.48 -20.47
N ASP A 119 1.87 1.08 -20.03
CA ASP A 119 3.07 0.34 -19.65
C ASP A 119 2.78 -0.60 -18.47
N THR A 120 2.10 -0.12 -17.44
CA THR A 120 1.66 -0.92 -16.30
C THR A 120 0.69 -2.01 -16.72
N ALA A 121 -0.23 -1.75 -17.65
CA ALA A 121 -1.13 -2.78 -18.17
C ALA A 121 -0.37 -3.91 -18.89
N GLN A 122 0.71 -3.59 -19.62
CA GLN A 122 1.56 -4.58 -20.26
C GLN A 122 2.38 -5.40 -19.24
N GLN A 123 2.68 -4.83 -18.07
CA GLN A 123 3.41 -5.52 -16.99
C GLN A 123 2.49 -6.38 -16.11
N LEU A 124 1.40 -5.80 -15.60
CA LEU A 124 0.52 -6.44 -14.62
C LEU A 124 -0.55 -7.33 -15.27
N CYS A 125 -1.02 -6.95 -16.46
CA CYS A 125 -1.97 -7.73 -17.25
C CYS A 125 -1.30 -8.32 -18.50
N ALA A 126 -0.03 -8.75 -18.37
CA ALA A 126 0.74 -9.28 -19.48
C ALA A 126 -0.06 -10.32 -20.29
N PHE A 127 -0.10 -10.13 -21.60
CA PHE A 127 -0.78 -11.03 -22.56
C PHE A 127 -2.30 -11.11 -22.48
N ASN A 128 -2.98 -10.42 -21.56
CA ASN A 128 -4.45 -10.43 -21.51
C ASN A 128 -5.04 -9.55 -22.60
N LYS A 129 -6.03 -10.05 -23.36
CA LYS A 129 -6.71 -9.23 -24.36
C LYS A 129 -7.51 -8.07 -23.74
N ARG A 130 -7.87 -8.17 -22.46
CA ARG A 130 -8.69 -7.18 -21.75
C ARG A 130 -8.01 -6.74 -20.47
N ALA A 131 -7.82 -5.44 -20.32
CA ALA A 131 -7.27 -4.85 -19.11
C ALA A 131 -7.95 -3.53 -18.78
N THR A 132 -8.20 -3.29 -17.50
CA THR A 132 -8.67 -2.00 -16.97
C THR A 132 -7.76 -1.58 -15.82
N LEU A 133 -7.24 -0.35 -15.87
CA LEU A 133 -6.33 0.23 -14.88
C LEU A 133 -6.99 1.48 -14.31
N PHE A 134 -7.18 1.51 -13.00
CA PHE A 134 -7.69 2.66 -12.25
C PHE A 134 -6.56 3.27 -11.44
N ASP A 135 -5.96 4.33 -11.98
CA ASP A 135 -5.13 5.23 -11.19
C ASP A 135 -5.97 6.42 -10.72
N ASP A 136 -5.55 7.06 -9.63
CA ASP A 136 -6.22 8.25 -9.11
C ASP A 136 -6.24 9.43 -10.11
N PRO A 137 -5.18 9.67 -10.92
CA PRO A 137 -5.18 10.70 -11.95
C PRO A 137 -5.81 10.27 -13.29
N CYS A 138 -5.90 8.98 -13.61
CA CYS A 138 -6.51 8.51 -14.84
C CYS A 138 -6.95 7.03 -14.82
N ILE A 139 -7.93 6.72 -15.67
CA ILE A 139 -8.45 5.38 -15.90
C ILE A 139 -8.14 4.99 -17.34
N LEU A 140 -7.63 3.77 -17.55
CA LEU A 140 -7.39 3.17 -18.86
C LEU A 140 -8.15 1.85 -18.98
N ARG A 141 -8.78 1.59 -20.12
CA ARG A 141 -9.30 0.26 -20.47
C ARG A 141 -8.98 -0.07 -21.92
N TYR A 142 -8.51 -1.28 -22.20
CA TYR A 142 -8.46 -1.83 -23.55
C TYR A 142 -9.09 -3.22 -23.61
N SER A 143 -9.61 -3.60 -24.78
CA SER A 143 -10.41 -4.81 -24.97
C SER A 143 -10.50 -5.20 -26.45
N ASP A 144 -10.64 -6.50 -26.71
CA ASP A 144 -10.99 -7.08 -28.02
C ASP A 144 -12.49 -6.94 -28.34
N LEU A 145 -13.33 -6.78 -27.32
CA LEU A 145 -14.74 -6.38 -27.46
C LEU A 145 -14.88 -4.89 -27.73
N ASP A 146 -15.86 -4.52 -28.55
CA ASP A 146 -16.19 -3.13 -28.85
C ASP A 146 -16.83 -2.42 -27.64
N ILE A 147 -15.97 -1.95 -26.74
CA ILE A 147 -16.34 -1.15 -25.57
C ILE A 147 -16.74 0.29 -25.93
N LEU A 148 -16.62 0.70 -27.20
CA LEU A 148 -16.94 2.05 -27.67
C LEU A 148 -18.39 2.16 -28.15
N ALA A 149 -18.99 1.05 -28.58
CA ALA A 149 -20.36 1.00 -29.09
C ALA A 149 -21.42 1.41 -28.05
N ASN A 150 -21.28 0.96 -26.80
CA ASN A 150 -22.22 1.29 -25.73
C ASN A 150 -21.58 2.19 -24.67
N VAL A 151 -21.80 3.50 -24.79
CA VAL A 151 -21.26 4.49 -23.84
C VAL A 151 -21.87 4.39 -22.43
N THR A 152 -23.03 3.75 -22.28
CA THR A 152 -23.72 3.60 -20.98
C THR A 152 -23.28 2.37 -20.19
N ASP A 153 -22.48 1.49 -20.82
CA ASP A 153 -22.01 0.27 -20.21
C ASP A 153 -20.85 0.53 -19.25
N ASN A 154 -21.19 0.70 -17.97
CA ASN A 154 -20.24 0.85 -16.87
C ASN A 154 -19.95 -0.50 -16.17
N GLN A 155 -19.81 -1.61 -16.90
CA GLN A 155 -19.42 -2.90 -16.33
C GLN A 155 -17.95 -2.92 -15.85
N GLY A 156 -17.66 -3.79 -14.88
CA GLY A 156 -16.36 -3.86 -14.21
C GLY A 156 -16.18 -2.73 -13.19
N ASN A 157 -17.20 -2.51 -12.35
CA ASN A 157 -17.09 -1.55 -11.26
C ASN A 157 -16.43 -2.20 -10.06
N PHE A 158 -15.67 -1.41 -9.32
CA PHE A 158 -15.11 -1.80 -8.04
C PHE A 158 -15.60 -0.85 -6.95
N VAL A 159 -15.80 -1.34 -5.72
CA VAL A 159 -16.22 -0.50 -4.58
C VAL A 159 -15.20 -0.57 -3.45
N ALA A 160 -14.86 0.59 -2.91
CA ALA A 160 -14.11 0.71 -1.66
C ALA A 160 -14.81 1.66 -0.71
N TRP A 161 -14.68 1.45 0.59
CA TRP A 161 -15.24 2.33 1.60
C TRP A 161 -14.35 2.35 2.81
N ASN A 162 -14.41 3.42 3.59
CA ASN A 162 -13.67 3.55 4.83
C ASN A 162 -14.20 2.56 5.87
N TYR A 163 -13.36 1.75 6.52
CA TYR A 163 -13.84 0.73 7.46
C TYR A 163 -14.29 1.32 8.81
N ASN A 164 -13.80 2.49 9.21
CA ASN A 164 -14.30 3.12 10.43
C ASN A 164 -15.78 3.44 10.31
N ASN A 165 -16.47 3.43 11.44
CA ASN A 165 -17.83 3.91 11.51
C ASN A 165 -17.86 5.34 12.04
N VAL A 166 -18.75 6.14 11.47
CA VAL A 166 -19.25 7.32 12.15
C VAL A 166 -19.94 6.86 13.44
N SER A 167 -19.81 7.63 14.52
CA SER A 167 -20.45 7.29 15.79
C SER A 167 -21.95 7.02 15.59
N ALA A 168 -22.48 6.01 16.27
CA ALA A 168 -23.87 5.57 16.06
C ALA A 168 -24.89 6.71 16.22
N ALA A 169 -24.61 7.67 17.11
CA ALA A 169 -25.45 8.86 17.33
C ALA A 169 -25.50 9.82 16.13
N LYS A 170 -24.48 9.81 15.27
CA LYS A 170 -24.33 10.73 14.13
C LYS A 170 -24.37 10.05 12.77
N ALA A 171 -24.32 8.71 12.71
CA ALA A 171 -24.29 7.93 11.47
C ALA A 171 -25.43 8.32 10.51
N ALA A 172 -26.69 8.35 10.98
CA ALA A 172 -27.81 8.72 10.12
C ALA A 172 -27.73 10.16 9.57
N ALA A 173 -27.25 11.10 10.39
CA ALA A 173 -27.06 12.49 9.95
C ALA A 173 -25.90 12.62 8.96
N PHE A 174 -24.83 11.85 9.16
CA PHE A 174 -23.68 11.79 8.26
C PHE A 174 -24.05 11.16 6.92
N ASP A 175 -24.80 10.05 6.93
CA ASP A 175 -25.30 9.38 5.73
C ASP A 175 -26.23 10.30 4.93
N ALA A 176 -27.09 11.06 5.61
CA ALA A 176 -27.93 12.06 4.97
C ALA A 176 -27.11 13.22 4.36
N ALA A 177 -26.05 13.67 5.03
CA ALA A 177 -25.18 14.74 4.55
C ALA A 177 -24.32 14.28 3.36
N SER A 178 -23.68 13.12 3.47
CA SER A 178 -22.87 12.51 2.41
C SER A 178 -23.72 12.15 1.19
N GLY A 179 -24.89 11.53 1.39
CA GLY A 179 -25.81 11.19 0.31
C GLY A 179 -26.30 12.43 -0.46
N ARG A 180 -26.62 13.51 0.26
CA ARG A 180 -26.97 14.81 -0.37
C ARG A 180 -25.80 15.38 -1.17
N LEU A 181 -24.60 15.37 -0.59
CA LEU A 181 -23.39 15.89 -1.23
C LEU A 181 -23.04 15.10 -2.49
N VAL A 182 -23.02 13.77 -2.41
CA VAL A 182 -22.73 12.88 -3.54
C VAL A 182 -23.75 13.09 -4.65
N ASN A 183 -25.04 13.18 -4.33
CA ASN A 183 -26.08 13.39 -5.34
C ASN A 183 -25.96 14.76 -6.03
N ALA A 184 -25.71 15.82 -5.27
CA ALA A 184 -25.53 17.16 -5.83
C ALA A 184 -24.23 17.30 -6.64
N THR A 185 -23.16 16.61 -6.22
CA THR A 185 -21.90 16.52 -6.97
C THR A 185 -22.12 15.76 -8.29
N ALA A 186 -22.95 14.72 -8.28
CA ALA A 186 -23.32 13.99 -9.50
C ALA A 186 -24.18 14.82 -10.45
N ASP A 187 -25.13 15.63 -9.94
CA ASP A 187 -25.90 16.58 -10.77
C ASP A 187 -24.96 17.60 -11.43
N TYR A 188 -23.99 18.13 -10.68
CA TYR A 188 -22.99 19.07 -11.22
C TYR A 188 -22.12 18.40 -12.30
N ALA A 189 -21.57 17.22 -12.01
CA ALA A 189 -20.74 16.48 -12.96
C ALA A 189 -21.50 16.16 -14.25
N ALA A 190 -22.78 15.79 -14.15
CA ALA A 190 -23.62 15.56 -15.31
C ALA A 190 -23.86 16.83 -16.13
N ALA A 191 -24.08 17.98 -15.50
CA ALA A 191 -24.33 19.26 -16.18
C ALA A 191 -23.08 19.87 -16.85
N ASP A 192 -21.88 19.51 -16.38
CA ASP A 192 -20.63 19.97 -16.99
C ASP A 192 -20.48 19.44 -18.42
N ARG A 193 -20.40 20.36 -19.39
CA ARG A 193 -20.42 20.02 -20.83
C ARG A 193 -19.07 19.59 -21.39
N VAL A 194 -17.98 19.79 -20.64
CA VAL A 194 -16.62 19.57 -21.13
C VAL A 194 -16.04 18.29 -20.55
N ARG A 195 -15.84 18.22 -19.22
CA ARG A 195 -15.15 17.12 -18.55
C ARG A 195 -16.09 16.12 -17.87
N ARG A 196 -17.39 16.44 -17.79
CA ARG A 196 -18.39 15.70 -17.01
C ARG A 196 -17.91 15.44 -15.58
N PHE A 197 -17.33 16.46 -14.95
CA PHE A 197 -16.60 16.36 -13.68
C PHE A 197 -17.14 17.35 -12.65
N GLY A 198 -17.28 16.89 -11.40
CA GLY A 198 -17.75 17.71 -10.28
C GLY A 198 -17.02 17.39 -8.99
N THR A 199 -16.78 18.41 -8.16
CA THR A 199 -16.31 18.27 -6.78
C THR A 199 -17.17 19.10 -5.84
N GLY A 200 -17.33 18.65 -4.60
CA GLY A 200 -18.15 19.33 -3.62
C GLY A 200 -17.65 19.18 -2.19
N GLU A 201 -18.08 20.09 -1.33
CA GLU A 201 -17.95 19.97 0.13
C GLU A 201 -19.25 20.30 0.86
N VAL A 202 -19.43 19.70 2.04
CA VAL A 202 -20.45 20.09 3.03
C VAL A 202 -19.83 20.09 4.43
N GLY A 203 -20.18 21.08 5.24
CA GLY A 203 -19.82 21.10 6.66
C GLY A 203 -20.65 20.09 7.45
N PHE A 204 -20.03 19.46 8.45
CA PHE A 204 -20.68 18.52 9.34
C PHE A 204 -20.31 18.82 10.80
N ASP A 205 -21.31 18.84 11.69
CA ASP A 205 -21.13 19.23 13.10
C ASP A 205 -20.55 18.06 13.93
N ASP A 206 -19.28 17.74 13.64
CA ASP A 206 -18.51 16.72 14.34
C ASP A 206 -17.03 17.11 14.44
N ALA A 207 -16.46 16.95 15.63
CA ALA A 207 -15.05 17.27 15.85
C ALA A 207 -14.10 16.30 15.13
N THR A 208 -14.55 15.07 14.86
CA THR A 208 -13.78 14.04 14.15
C THR A 208 -13.88 14.22 12.64
N TYR A 209 -15.07 14.55 12.14
CA TYR A 209 -15.36 14.72 10.72
C TYR A 209 -16.04 16.07 10.45
N PRO A 210 -15.32 17.19 10.52
CA PRO A 210 -15.91 18.54 10.42
C PRO A 210 -16.43 18.88 9.01
N LYS A 211 -15.99 18.12 8.00
CA LYS A 211 -16.38 18.28 6.60
C LYS A 211 -16.47 16.93 5.90
N ILE A 212 -17.28 16.89 4.85
CA ILE A 212 -17.34 15.78 3.88
C ILE A 212 -17.04 16.37 2.51
N PHE A 213 -16.20 15.70 1.75
CA PHE A 213 -15.79 16.06 0.40
C PHE A 213 -16.28 14.99 -0.58
N SER A 214 -16.66 15.39 -1.79
CA SER A 214 -17.12 14.46 -2.83
C SER A 214 -16.59 14.84 -4.21
N LEU A 215 -16.46 13.84 -5.08
CA LEU A 215 -16.10 13.94 -6.47
C LEU A 215 -16.98 12.97 -7.27
N ALA A 216 -17.46 13.39 -8.44
CA ALA A 216 -18.15 12.52 -9.39
C ALA A 216 -17.65 12.82 -10.81
N GLN A 217 -17.54 11.79 -11.65
CA GLN A 217 -17.09 11.95 -13.03
C GLN A 217 -17.73 10.92 -13.97
N CYS A 218 -17.99 11.33 -15.21
CA CYS A 218 -18.34 10.45 -16.32
C CYS A 218 -17.37 10.60 -17.49
N THR A 219 -17.43 9.70 -18.48
CA THR A 219 -16.73 9.93 -19.74
C THR A 219 -17.40 11.08 -20.53
N PRO A 220 -16.62 12.04 -21.08
CA PRO A 220 -17.13 13.18 -21.84
C PRO A 220 -18.00 12.84 -23.06
N ASP A 221 -17.91 11.63 -23.59
CA ASP A 221 -18.75 11.15 -24.70
C ASP A 221 -20.18 10.78 -24.30
N MET A 222 -20.53 10.88 -23.02
CA MET A 222 -21.92 10.73 -22.54
C MET A 222 -22.73 12.02 -22.67
N SER A 223 -24.03 11.86 -22.92
CA SER A 223 -25.00 12.93 -22.71
C SER A 223 -25.14 13.25 -21.21
N GLU A 224 -25.69 14.42 -20.89
CA GLU A 224 -25.98 14.81 -19.51
C GLU A 224 -26.91 13.79 -18.83
N ALA A 225 -27.94 13.33 -19.55
CA ALA A 225 -28.90 12.35 -19.06
C ALA A 225 -28.25 10.98 -18.81
N ASP A 226 -27.39 10.52 -19.73
CA ASP A 226 -26.69 9.24 -19.59
C ASP A 226 -25.69 9.26 -18.43
N CYS A 227 -24.90 10.33 -18.31
CA CYS A 227 -23.99 10.51 -17.19
C CYS A 227 -24.76 10.52 -15.87
N ARG A 228 -25.87 11.26 -15.81
CA ARG A 228 -26.67 11.35 -14.60
C ARG A 228 -27.32 10.02 -14.21
N SER A 229 -27.80 9.27 -15.21
CA SER A 229 -28.37 7.94 -15.04
C SER A 229 -27.31 6.95 -14.55
N CYS A 230 -26.11 6.98 -15.15
CA CYS A 230 -24.98 6.14 -14.76
C CYS A 230 -24.56 6.40 -13.29
N LEU A 231 -24.31 7.67 -12.94
CA LEU A 231 -23.97 8.08 -11.58
C LEU A 231 -25.10 7.73 -10.60
N GLY A 232 -26.36 7.97 -10.98
CA GLY A 232 -27.52 7.65 -10.17
C GLY A 232 -27.66 6.16 -9.88
N ARG A 233 -27.34 5.30 -10.86
CA ARG A 233 -27.31 3.85 -10.68
C ARG A 233 -26.25 3.48 -9.65
N ILE A 234 -25.01 3.93 -9.81
CA ILE A 234 -23.92 3.58 -8.88
C ILE A 234 -24.12 4.11 -7.46
N ILE A 235 -24.71 5.30 -7.32
CA ILE A 235 -25.07 5.84 -5.99
C ILE A 235 -26.18 4.97 -5.36
N ARG A 236 -27.21 4.60 -6.11
CA ARG A 236 -28.38 3.90 -5.57
C ARG A 236 -28.03 2.51 -5.03
N TRP A 237 -27.18 1.76 -5.71
CA TRP A 237 -26.79 0.44 -5.22
C TRP A 237 -25.64 0.51 -4.21
N ALA A 238 -24.65 1.38 -4.41
CA ALA A 238 -23.47 1.37 -3.55
C ALA A 238 -23.73 1.98 -2.16
N THR A 239 -24.49 3.07 -2.10
CA THR A 239 -24.72 3.80 -0.84
C THR A 239 -25.37 2.97 0.26
N PRO A 240 -26.54 2.33 0.06
CA PRO A 240 -27.19 1.57 1.13
C PRO A 240 -26.42 0.29 1.50
N GLN A 241 -25.72 -0.30 0.55
CA GLN A 241 -25.07 -1.60 0.73
C GLN A 241 -23.68 -1.48 1.37
N TYR A 242 -22.90 -0.46 1.01
CA TYR A 242 -21.48 -0.38 1.38
C TYR A 242 -21.12 0.87 2.19
N PHE A 243 -21.87 1.97 2.07
CA PHE A 243 -21.47 3.27 2.61
C PHE A 243 -22.25 3.72 3.84
N ALA A 244 -23.24 2.93 4.29
CA ALA A 244 -24.02 3.24 5.48
C ALA A 244 -23.12 3.34 6.73
N GLY A 245 -23.17 4.49 7.40
CA GLY A 245 -22.38 4.82 8.57
C GLY A 245 -20.88 4.99 8.31
N LYS A 246 -20.44 5.07 7.04
CA LYS A 246 -19.02 5.16 6.69
C LYS A 246 -18.58 6.60 6.43
N PRO A 247 -17.42 7.04 6.95
CA PRO A 247 -16.92 8.39 6.71
C PRO A 247 -16.30 8.60 5.32
N GLY A 248 -16.24 7.56 4.48
CA GLY A 248 -15.74 7.62 3.12
C GLY A 248 -16.16 6.40 2.28
N GLY A 249 -16.24 6.59 0.97
CA GLY A 249 -16.74 5.60 0.01
C GLY A 249 -16.40 5.97 -1.43
N ARG A 250 -16.12 4.98 -2.26
CA ARG A 250 -15.73 5.14 -3.66
C ARG A 250 -16.26 4.01 -4.51
N VAL A 251 -16.82 4.36 -5.65
CA VAL A 251 -17.11 3.43 -6.75
C VAL A 251 -16.19 3.78 -7.91
N PHE A 252 -15.39 2.83 -8.33
CA PHE A 252 -14.53 2.87 -9.50
C PHE A 252 -15.32 2.34 -10.67
N GLY A 253 -15.31 3.07 -11.78
CA GLY A 253 -15.97 2.70 -13.01
C GLY A 253 -15.38 3.48 -14.17
N VAL A 254 -15.25 2.81 -15.31
CA VAL A 254 -14.59 3.37 -16.51
C VAL A 254 -15.45 4.46 -17.14
N ARG A 255 -16.77 4.27 -17.11
CA ARG A 255 -17.75 5.16 -17.73
C ARG A 255 -18.31 6.20 -16.76
N CYS A 256 -18.54 5.82 -15.51
CA CYS A 256 -18.83 6.76 -14.44
C CYS A 256 -18.33 6.27 -13.07
N ASN A 257 -17.89 7.19 -12.23
CA ASN A 257 -17.33 6.91 -10.91
C ASN A 257 -17.65 8.03 -9.93
N PHE A 258 -17.62 7.74 -8.62
CA PHE A 258 -17.70 8.76 -7.59
C PHE A 258 -16.90 8.37 -6.36
N ARG A 259 -16.51 9.38 -5.58
CA ARG A 259 -15.81 9.26 -4.30
C ARG A 259 -16.37 10.27 -3.31
N PHE A 260 -16.43 9.90 -2.05
CA PHE A 260 -16.57 10.85 -0.95
C PHE A 260 -15.66 10.44 0.21
N GLU A 261 -15.18 11.42 0.97
CA GLU A 261 -14.28 11.23 2.10
C GLU A 261 -14.50 12.35 3.14
N SER A 262 -14.02 12.14 4.37
CA SER A 262 -13.99 13.17 5.41
C SER A 262 -12.78 14.13 5.31
N TYR A 263 -11.92 13.94 4.30
CA TYR A 263 -10.77 14.79 3.98
C TYR A 263 -10.75 15.18 2.50
N SER A 264 -10.03 16.25 2.15
CA SER A 264 -9.91 16.68 0.76
C SER A 264 -8.90 15.80 0.00
N PHE A 265 -9.28 15.34 -1.20
CA PHE A 265 -8.48 14.41 -2.02
C PHE A 265 -8.36 14.84 -3.50
N PHE A 266 -8.80 16.06 -3.82
CA PHE A 266 -8.74 16.65 -5.16
C PHE A 266 -8.02 18.00 -5.10
N SER A 267 -7.45 18.41 -6.24
CA SER A 267 -6.73 19.67 -6.34
C SER A 267 -7.67 20.85 -6.56
N GLY A 268 -7.33 22.01 -5.99
CA GLY A 268 -8.10 23.24 -6.14
C GLY A 268 -9.26 23.38 -5.16
N ARG A 269 -10.15 24.34 -5.43
CA ARG A 269 -11.32 24.62 -4.58
C ARG A 269 -12.48 23.71 -4.99
N PRO A 270 -13.31 23.23 -4.04
CA PRO A 270 -14.53 22.50 -4.38
C PRO A 270 -15.45 23.33 -5.29
N LEU A 271 -15.98 22.72 -6.34
CA LEU A 271 -16.87 23.40 -7.30
C LEU A 271 -18.26 23.68 -6.68
N LEU A 272 -18.67 22.85 -5.73
CA LEU A 272 -19.93 22.95 -5.00
C LEU A 272 -19.67 23.11 -3.50
N HIS A 273 -20.36 24.04 -2.86
CA HIS A 273 -20.40 24.16 -1.39
C HIS A 273 -21.87 24.04 -0.95
N LEU A 274 -22.19 22.97 -0.23
CA LEU A 274 -23.52 22.80 0.34
C LEU A 274 -23.60 23.43 1.73
N PRO A 275 -24.74 24.04 2.09
CA PRO A 275 -24.96 24.49 3.46
C PRO A 275 -24.97 23.28 4.40
N ALA A 276 -24.40 23.46 5.60
CA ALA A 276 -24.43 22.44 6.63
C ALA A 276 -25.89 22.03 6.95
N PRO A 277 -26.15 20.77 7.33
CA PRO A 277 -27.47 20.35 7.77
C PRO A 277 -27.94 21.26 8.92
N ALA A 278 -29.15 21.83 8.81
CA ALA A 278 -29.73 22.62 9.91
C ALA A 278 -29.84 21.74 11.16
N PRO A 279 -29.47 22.23 12.36
CA PRO A 279 -29.66 21.47 13.58
C PRO A 279 -31.15 21.14 13.76
N SER A 280 -31.47 19.90 14.14
CA SER A 280 -32.81 19.53 14.59
C SER A 280 -33.25 20.48 15.72
N PRO A 281 -34.53 20.87 15.80
CA PRO A 281 -34.99 21.83 16.79
C PRO A 281 -34.85 21.24 18.20
N ALA A 282 -33.75 21.59 18.88
CA ALA A 282 -33.57 21.35 20.30
C ALA A 282 -34.21 22.51 21.08
N ASN A 283 -34.89 22.15 22.16
CA ASN A 283 -35.63 23.03 23.06
C ASN A 283 -34.85 24.30 23.44
N MET A 284 -35.58 25.41 23.43
CA MET A 284 -35.14 26.72 23.87
C MET A 284 -34.63 26.68 25.32
N THR A 285 -33.42 27.19 25.54
CA THR A 285 -33.07 27.92 26.75
C THR A 285 -32.28 29.18 26.39
N GLN A 286 -32.73 30.29 26.97
CA GLN A 286 -32.40 31.68 26.69
C GLN A 286 -31.11 32.16 27.42
N PRO A 287 -30.63 33.41 27.22
CA PRO A 287 -29.22 33.72 26.97
C PRO A 287 -28.51 34.47 28.11
N SER A 288 -27.21 34.74 27.94
CA SER A 288 -26.39 35.62 28.79
C SER A 288 -25.57 36.60 27.93
N PRO A 289 -25.17 37.79 28.46
CA PRO A 289 -25.10 39.07 27.73
C PRO A 289 -23.77 39.40 27.02
N PRO A 290 -23.68 40.55 26.30
CA PRO A 290 -22.73 40.78 25.22
C PRO A 290 -21.40 41.39 25.66
N GLY A 291 -20.31 40.88 25.08
CA GLY A 291 -19.01 41.55 25.01
C GLY A 291 -18.88 42.35 23.72
N THR A 292 -18.49 43.61 23.88
CA THR A 292 -18.38 44.71 22.92
C THR A 292 -17.54 44.46 21.67
N VAL A 293 -18.01 45.01 20.55
CA VAL A 293 -17.33 45.10 19.25
C VAL A 293 -16.70 46.49 19.09
N GLU A 294 -15.41 46.53 18.78
CA GLU A 294 -14.72 47.59 18.00
C GLU A 294 -13.54 46.90 17.28
N GLY A 295 -13.13 47.18 16.05
CA GLY A 295 -13.52 48.15 15.05
C GLY A 295 -12.72 47.82 13.77
N ARG A 296 -13.36 48.01 12.62
CA ARG A 296 -12.86 47.73 11.27
C ARG A 296 -11.85 48.80 10.84
N THR A 297 -10.75 48.46 10.19
CA THR A 297 -10.12 49.33 9.17
C THR A 297 -9.44 48.51 8.06
N ARG A 298 -9.33 49.15 6.90
CA ARG A 298 -9.23 48.58 5.54
C ARG A 298 -8.01 49.19 4.81
N HIS A 299 -7.37 48.38 3.95
CA HIS A 299 -6.32 48.71 2.95
C HIS A 299 -4.92 49.08 3.51
N ARG A 300 -3.78 48.74 2.88
CA ARG A 300 -3.44 48.88 1.45
C ARG A 300 -2.17 48.09 1.05
N THR A 301 -2.12 47.71 -0.21
CA THR A 301 -1.03 47.11 -1.00
C THR A 301 0.23 47.97 -1.07
N GLY A 302 1.42 47.35 -0.99
CA GLY A 302 2.63 47.80 -1.69
C GLY A 302 3.92 47.99 -0.86
N ARG A 303 4.86 47.03 -0.97
CA ARG A 303 6.31 47.21 -1.21
C ARG A 303 7.09 45.91 -0.95
N VAL A 304 7.28 45.12 -2.00
CA VAL A 304 8.31 44.08 -2.10
C VAL A 304 9.33 44.56 -3.13
N LEU A 305 10.45 45.10 -2.65
CA LEU A 305 11.78 45.15 -3.30
C LEU A 305 12.66 46.07 -2.44
N ALA A 306 13.49 45.52 -1.55
CA ALA A 306 14.68 46.18 -0.95
C ALA A 306 15.41 45.38 0.16
N ILE A 307 14.95 44.20 0.60
CA ILE A 307 15.54 43.51 1.76
C ILE A 307 16.13 42.11 1.42
N THR A 308 16.11 41.69 0.15
CA THR A 308 16.49 40.30 -0.21
C THR A 308 17.98 40.06 -0.41
N LEU A 309 18.84 41.08 -0.36
CA LEU A 309 20.27 40.92 -0.69
C LEU A 309 21.26 40.82 0.50
N PRO A 310 20.98 41.29 1.74
CA PRO A 310 21.91 41.09 2.85
C PRO A 310 21.57 39.88 3.76
N ILE A 311 20.36 39.31 3.67
CA ILE A 311 19.92 38.22 4.58
C ILE A 311 20.45 36.85 4.14
N ALA A 312 20.69 36.64 2.85
CA ALA A 312 21.22 35.38 2.33
C ALA A 312 22.65 35.08 2.84
N GLY A 313 23.49 36.11 3.03
CA GLY A 313 24.85 35.92 3.55
C GLY A 313 24.92 35.63 5.05
N ALA A 314 24.00 36.19 5.84
CA ALA A 314 23.98 36.03 7.30
C ALA A 314 23.34 34.70 7.77
N VAL A 315 22.50 34.07 6.93
CA VAL A 315 21.85 32.78 7.23
C VAL A 315 22.71 31.59 6.78
N LEU A 316 23.57 31.75 5.77
CA LEU A 316 24.39 30.65 5.26
C LEU A 316 25.64 30.37 6.09
N ALA A 317 26.23 31.37 6.76
CA ALA A 317 27.43 31.17 7.57
C ALA A 317 27.22 30.30 8.82
N PRO A 318 26.11 30.41 9.58
CA PRO A 318 25.83 29.51 10.71
C PRO A 318 25.40 28.10 10.29
N ILE A 319 24.80 27.94 9.11
CA ILE A 319 24.33 26.63 8.59
C ILE A 319 25.52 25.77 8.16
N VAL A 320 26.52 26.35 7.50
CA VAL A 320 27.78 25.65 7.18
C VAL A 320 28.54 25.30 8.46
N LEU A 321 28.53 26.17 9.48
CA LEU A 321 29.20 25.90 10.75
C LEU A 321 28.46 24.84 11.61
N THR A 322 27.14 24.77 11.55
CA THR A 322 26.35 23.72 12.24
C THR A 322 26.44 22.37 11.54
N CYS A 323 26.61 22.33 10.21
CA CYS A 323 26.97 21.10 9.51
C CYS A 323 28.32 20.51 9.95
N PHE A 324 29.27 21.35 10.38
CA PHE A 324 30.54 20.90 10.96
C PHE A 324 30.44 20.41 12.42
N TYR A 325 29.32 20.66 13.12
CA TYR A 325 29.18 20.37 14.56
C TYR A 325 28.05 19.39 14.95
N SER A 326 27.20 18.94 14.02
CA SER A 326 26.07 18.04 14.33
C SER A 326 26.09 16.68 13.63
N THR A 327 27.22 16.24 13.09
CA THR A 327 27.40 14.83 12.74
C THR A 327 28.32 14.17 13.76
N ASN A 328 27.83 13.13 14.44
CA ASN A 328 28.68 12.32 15.30
C ASN A 328 29.82 11.74 14.43
N PRO A 329 31.09 11.97 14.79
CA PRO A 329 32.22 11.48 14.01
C PRO A 329 32.27 9.94 13.90
N ASP A 330 31.57 9.23 14.77
CA ASP A 330 31.45 7.77 14.76
C ASP A 330 30.51 7.23 13.66
N ASP A 331 29.48 7.98 13.27
CA ASP A 331 28.55 7.57 12.19
C ASP A 331 29.22 7.65 10.80
N ILE A 332 30.19 8.56 10.64
CA ILE A 332 30.93 8.78 9.37
C ILE A 332 31.96 7.68 9.14
N GLN A 333 32.65 7.19 10.19
CA GLN A 333 33.60 6.08 10.06
C GLN A 333 32.92 4.74 9.72
N SER A 334 31.66 4.56 10.13
CA SER A 334 30.87 3.35 9.86
C SER A 334 30.52 3.21 8.37
N ILE A 335 30.17 4.31 7.70
CA ILE A 335 29.75 4.33 6.28
C ILE A 335 30.95 4.11 5.35
N ASP A 336 32.12 4.70 5.64
CA ASP A 336 33.35 4.49 4.84
C ASP A 336 33.79 3.02 4.83
N SER A 337 33.49 2.24 5.87
CA SER A 337 33.80 0.81 5.94
C SER A 337 32.86 -0.09 5.12
N LEU A 338 31.71 0.44 4.71
CA LEU A 338 30.68 -0.29 3.96
C LEU A 338 30.79 -0.05 2.43
N LEU A 339 31.61 0.90 1.98
CA LEU A 339 31.78 1.17 0.55
C LEU A 339 32.60 0.07 -0.12
N LEU A 340 32.04 -0.53 -1.17
CA LEU A 340 32.67 -1.55 -2.00
C LEU A 340 32.87 -1.01 -3.42
N ASP A 341 34.04 -1.24 -3.99
CA ASP A 341 34.35 -0.82 -5.35
C ASP A 341 33.53 -1.61 -6.38
N LEU A 342 33.02 -0.93 -7.41
CA LEU A 342 32.24 -1.56 -8.48
C LEU A 342 33.05 -2.62 -9.23
N SER A 343 34.36 -2.41 -9.35
CA SER A 343 35.27 -3.39 -9.94
C SER A 343 35.27 -4.73 -9.20
N THR A 344 35.25 -4.68 -7.86
CA THR A 344 35.17 -5.86 -7.00
C THR A 344 33.83 -6.57 -7.18
N LEU A 345 32.72 -5.83 -7.23
CA LEU A 345 31.39 -6.41 -7.42
C LEU A 345 31.17 -6.97 -8.83
N ARG A 346 31.71 -6.33 -9.87
CA ARG A 346 31.76 -6.88 -11.22
C ARG A 346 32.55 -8.18 -11.25
N ALA A 347 33.73 -8.24 -10.64
CA ALA A 347 34.49 -9.49 -10.56
C ALA A 347 33.74 -10.59 -9.80
N ALA A 348 33.15 -10.24 -8.64
CA ALA A 348 32.44 -11.18 -7.79
C ALA A 348 31.18 -11.78 -8.45
N THR A 349 30.49 -11.02 -9.29
CA THR A 349 29.23 -11.41 -9.95
C THR A 349 29.42 -11.89 -11.39
N ASP A 350 30.66 -12.01 -11.86
CA ASP A 350 31.01 -12.19 -13.28
C ASP A 350 30.28 -11.19 -14.19
N ASN A 351 30.51 -9.91 -13.91
CA ASN A 351 29.92 -8.76 -14.58
C ASN A 351 28.38 -8.83 -14.63
N PHE A 352 27.76 -9.17 -13.50
CA PHE A 352 26.30 -9.34 -13.37
C PHE A 352 25.72 -10.33 -14.40
N ALA A 353 26.41 -11.45 -14.64
CA ALA A 353 25.95 -12.46 -15.58
C ALA A 353 24.59 -13.04 -15.18
N GLU A 354 23.71 -13.28 -16.18
CA GLU A 354 22.37 -13.84 -15.96
C GLU A 354 22.37 -15.17 -15.19
N ARG A 355 23.40 -16.01 -15.37
CA ARG A 355 23.52 -17.28 -14.61
C ARG A 355 23.68 -17.08 -13.10
N ASN A 356 24.10 -15.90 -12.67
CA ASN A 356 24.25 -15.54 -11.27
C ASN A 356 23.00 -14.82 -10.73
N LYS A 357 21.97 -14.59 -11.55
CA LYS A 357 20.73 -13.96 -11.12
C LYS A 357 19.99 -14.86 -10.13
N LEU A 358 19.71 -14.31 -8.94
CA LEU A 358 18.96 -14.97 -7.87
C LEU A 358 17.45 -14.69 -7.97
N GLY A 359 17.09 -13.49 -8.45
CA GLY A 359 15.71 -13.05 -8.62
C GLY A 359 15.63 -11.62 -9.15
N GLU A 360 14.44 -11.23 -9.59
CA GLU A 360 14.11 -9.87 -10.05
C GLU A 360 12.72 -9.51 -9.52
N GLY A 361 12.59 -8.29 -8.99
CA GLY A 361 11.33 -7.76 -8.47
C GLY A 361 11.23 -6.25 -8.68
N GLY A 362 10.19 -5.62 -8.13
CA GLY A 362 9.95 -4.17 -8.26
C GLY A 362 11.09 -3.28 -7.73
N PHE A 363 11.99 -3.87 -6.95
CA PHE A 363 13.12 -3.21 -6.29
C PHE A 363 14.47 -3.45 -6.98
N GLY A 364 14.47 -4.08 -8.15
CA GLY A 364 15.68 -4.37 -8.94
C GLY A 364 16.05 -5.85 -9.01
N ILE A 365 17.25 -6.12 -9.52
CA ILE A 365 17.75 -7.48 -9.79
C ILE A 365 18.77 -7.86 -8.73
N VAL A 366 18.68 -9.09 -8.20
CA VAL A 366 19.63 -9.62 -7.22
C VAL A 366 20.53 -10.65 -7.87
N TYR A 367 21.84 -10.51 -7.70
CA TYR A 367 22.86 -11.42 -8.23
C TYR A 367 23.61 -12.11 -7.09
N LYS A 368 23.96 -13.38 -7.26
CA LYS A 368 24.93 -14.08 -6.43
C LYS A 368 26.34 -13.60 -6.82
N GLY A 369 27.17 -13.36 -5.83
CA GLY A 369 28.59 -13.11 -6.05
C GLY A 369 29.46 -13.81 -5.02
N VAL A 370 30.75 -13.91 -5.33
CA VAL A 370 31.77 -14.39 -4.39
C VAL A 370 32.88 -13.34 -4.33
N LEU A 371 33.07 -12.73 -3.16
CA LEU A 371 34.13 -11.76 -2.94
C LEU A 371 35.52 -12.45 -2.97
N PRO A 372 36.63 -11.72 -3.20
CA PRO A 372 37.97 -12.29 -3.31
C PRO A 372 38.40 -13.15 -2.11
N GLU A 373 37.91 -12.85 -0.92
CA GLU A 373 38.13 -13.62 0.30
C GLU A 373 37.29 -14.91 0.40
N GLY A 374 36.50 -15.24 -0.62
CA GLY A 374 35.65 -16.43 -0.68
C GLY A 374 34.27 -16.26 -0.04
N ARG A 375 33.93 -15.06 0.44
CA ARG A 375 32.63 -14.77 1.04
C ARG A 375 31.55 -14.70 -0.03
N GLU A 376 30.53 -15.56 0.09
CA GLU A 376 29.34 -15.49 -0.76
C GLU A 376 28.46 -14.29 -0.38
N ILE A 377 27.99 -13.55 -1.38
CA ILE A 377 27.19 -12.33 -1.23
C ILE A 377 25.98 -12.33 -2.18
N ALA A 378 24.97 -11.56 -1.82
CA ALA A 378 23.85 -11.20 -2.67
C ALA A 378 23.92 -9.71 -3.01
N VAL A 379 24.04 -9.37 -4.30
CA VAL A 379 24.16 -8.01 -4.80
C VAL A 379 22.83 -7.58 -5.42
N LYS A 380 22.07 -6.75 -4.70
CA LYS A 380 20.82 -6.12 -5.18
C LYS A 380 21.19 -4.85 -5.96
N ARG A 381 21.00 -4.91 -7.27
CA ARG A 381 21.18 -3.78 -8.20
C ARG A 381 19.86 -3.04 -8.34
N LEU A 382 19.78 -1.85 -7.74
CA LEU A 382 18.57 -1.04 -7.76
C LEU A 382 18.35 -0.46 -9.16
N SER A 383 17.08 -0.35 -9.56
CA SER A 383 16.70 0.19 -10.87
C SER A 383 17.18 1.64 -11.05
N GLN A 384 17.74 1.96 -12.22
CA GLN A 384 18.26 3.31 -12.51
C GLN A 384 17.15 4.34 -12.79
N SER A 385 15.93 3.91 -13.12
CA SER A 385 14.82 4.77 -13.57
C SER A 385 13.83 5.16 -12.47
N SER A 386 13.90 4.58 -11.27
CA SER A 386 12.92 4.83 -10.21
C SER A 386 13.44 5.81 -9.14
N ARG A 387 12.62 6.81 -8.81
CA ARG A 387 12.82 7.68 -7.61
C ARG A 387 12.82 6.88 -6.32
N GLN A 388 12.07 5.78 -6.33
CA GLN A 388 11.95 4.81 -5.26
C GLN A 388 13.31 4.18 -4.91
N GLY A 389 14.15 3.81 -5.88
CA GLY A 389 15.45 3.21 -5.61
C GLY A 389 16.42 4.10 -4.82
N ILE A 390 16.27 5.43 -4.88
CA ILE A 390 17.12 6.36 -4.10
C ILE A 390 16.64 6.46 -2.64
N GLU A 391 15.32 6.55 -2.41
CA GLU A 391 14.78 6.59 -1.05
C GLU A 391 14.95 5.24 -0.34
N GLU A 392 14.85 4.13 -1.06
CA GLU A 392 15.15 2.79 -0.54
C GLU A 392 16.61 2.67 -0.17
N LEU A 393 17.53 3.07 -1.07
CA LEU A 393 18.96 3.10 -0.77
C LEU A 393 19.26 3.92 0.49
N LYS A 394 18.65 5.11 0.62
CA LYS A 394 18.82 5.99 1.78
C LYS A 394 18.28 5.34 3.06
N THR A 395 17.09 4.77 2.99
CA THR A 395 16.44 4.10 4.13
C THR A 395 17.28 2.90 4.58
N GLU A 396 17.65 2.03 3.65
CA GLU A 396 18.46 0.85 3.94
C GLU A 396 19.85 1.24 4.49
N LEU A 397 20.49 2.27 3.94
CA LEU A 397 21.79 2.74 4.43
C LEU A 397 21.73 3.25 5.87
N VAL A 398 20.68 4.01 6.22
CA VAL A 398 20.48 4.54 7.58
C VAL A 398 20.21 3.41 8.57
N LEU A 399 19.45 2.40 8.16
CA LEU A 399 19.12 1.25 9.01
C LEU A 399 20.32 0.33 9.25
N VAL A 400 21.20 0.19 8.25
CA VAL A 400 22.35 -0.72 8.31
C VAL A 400 23.41 -0.31 9.33
N ALA A 401 23.58 0.99 9.59
CA ALA A 401 24.50 1.45 10.62
C ALA A 401 24.04 1.04 12.04
N LYS A 402 22.75 0.72 12.22
CA LYS A 402 22.11 0.66 13.55
C LYS A 402 21.42 -0.66 13.87
N LEU A 403 21.09 -1.48 12.86
CA LEU A 403 20.42 -2.75 13.04
C LEU A 403 21.39 -3.92 12.94
N ARG A 404 21.55 -4.66 14.02
CA ARG A 404 22.32 -5.92 14.06
C ARG A 404 21.59 -6.94 14.90
N HIS A 405 21.02 -7.96 14.25
CA HIS A 405 20.28 -9.00 14.94
C HIS A 405 20.31 -10.31 14.14
N ARG A 406 20.31 -11.45 14.84
CA ARG A 406 20.44 -12.80 14.23
C ARG A 406 19.30 -13.15 13.27
N ASN A 407 18.13 -12.53 13.43
CA ASN A 407 16.93 -12.74 12.62
C ASN A 407 16.66 -11.59 11.62
N LEU A 408 17.65 -10.76 11.33
CA LEU A 408 17.60 -9.77 10.24
C LEU A 408 18.76 -10.04 9.28
N VAL A 409 18.56 -9.82 7.98
CA VAL A 409 19.62 -9.97 6.97
C VAL A 409 20.64 -8.85 7.15
N SER A 410 21.92 -9.23 7.22
CA SER A 410 23.01 -8.26 7.36
C SER A 410 23.40 -7.69 6.00
N LEU A 411 23.38 -6.35 5.88
CA LEU A 411 24.12 -5.69 4.81
C LEU A 411 25.62 -5.85 5.06
N VAL A 412 26.34 -6.13 3.99
CA VAL A 412 27.80 -6.28 3.91
C VAL A 412 28.42 -4.98 3.39
N GLY A 413 27.77 -4.31 2.46
CA GLY A 413 28.27 -3.07 1.89
C GLY A 413 27.37 -2.46 0.82
N VAL A 414 27.83 -1.36 0.24
CA VAL A 414 27.11 -0.53 -0.71
C VAL A 414 28.09 -0.08 -1.80
N CYS A 415 27.63 0.05 -3.04
CA CYS A 415 28.41 0.66 -4.12
C CYS A 415 27.58 1.73 -4.83
N LEU A 416 28.18 2.92 -4.97
CA LEU A 416 27.58 4.11 -5.59
C LEU A 416 28.41 4.68 -6.76
N GLU A 417 29.30 3.87 -7.32
CA GLU A 417 30.21 4.28 -8.41
C GLU A 417 29.53 4.22 -9.79
N GLU A 418 29.99 5.06 -10.72
CA GLU A 418 29.54 5.07 -12.13
C GLU A 418 28.00 5.19 -12.33
N GLY A 419 27.28 5.72 -11.33
CA GLY A 419 25.81 5.84 -11.35
C GLY A 419 25.07 4.56 -10.94
N GLU A 420 25.78 3.47 -10.66
CA GLU A 420 25.24 2.25 -10.07
C GLU A 420 24.82 2.47 -8.62
N LYS A 421 23.75 1.79 -8.21
CA LYS A 421 23.26 1.80 -6.82
C LYS A 421 23.09 0.35 -6.39
N LEU A 422 24.12 -0.18 -5.74
CA LEU A 422 24.18 -1.60 -5.36
C LEU A 422 24.15 -1.72 -3.84
N LEU A 423 23.28 -2.59 -3.35
CA LEU A 423 23.24 -3.04 -1.96
C LEU A 423 23.76 -4.47 -1.90
N VAL A 424 24.69 -4.75 -1.01
CA VAL A 424 25.37 -6.05 -0.90
C VAL A 424 25.02 -6.67 0.45
N TYR A 425 24.41 -7.84 0.45
CA TYR A 425 23.99 -8.58 1.64
C TYR A 425 24.74 -9.90 1.77
N GLU A 426 24.66 -10.52 2.95
CA GLU A 426 25.01 -11.93 3.10
C GLU A 426 24.15 -12.81 2.18
N TYR A 427 24.76 -13.83 1.60
CA TYR A 427 24.03 -14.79 0.76
C TYR A 427 23.22 -15.77 1.60
N MET A 428 21.95 -15.98 1.23
CA MET A 428 21.02 -16.87 1.90
C MET A 428 20.74 -18.09 1.00
N PRO A 429 21.31 -19.28 1.29
CA PRO A 429 21.30 -20.42 0.36
C PRO A 429 19.92 -21.06 0.16
N ASN A 430 19.06 -21.02 1.18
CA ASN A 430 17.71 -21.60 1.12
C ASN A 430 16.65 -20.60 0.61
N LYS A 431 17.08 -19.45 0.06
CA LYS A 431 16.22 -18.42 -0.54
C LYS A 431 15.12 -17.94 0.44
N SER A 432 13.97 -17.50 -0.09
CA SER A 432 12.86 -16.98 0.68
C SER A 432 11.86 -18.08 1.10
N LEU A 433 11.19 -17.88 2.23
CA LEU A 433 10.23 -18.83 2.81
C LEU A 433 9.13 -19.23 1.82
N ASP A 434 8.62 -18.29 1.02
CA ASP A 434 7.56 -18.55 0.04
C ASP A 434 7.97 -19.55 -1.06
N THR A 435 9.27 -19.63 -1.38
CA THR A 435 9.79 -20.57 -2.39
C THR A 435 9.82 -22.03 -1.91
N ILE A 436 9.72 -22.23 -0.59
CA ILE A 436 9.69 -23.55 0.05
C ILE A 436 8.26 -23.86 0.53
N LEU A 437 7.63 -22.94 1.25
CA LEU A 437 6.34 -23.15 1.91
C LEU A 437 5.22 -23.52 0.94
N PHE A 438 5.19 -22.91 -0.24
CA PHE A 438 4.11 -23.06 -1.22
C PHE A 438 4.47 -24.00 -2.38
N ASP A 439 5.62 -24.64 -2.32
CA ASP A 439 6.04 -25.68 -3.26
C ASP A 439 5.70 -27.03 -2.63
N TYR A 440 4.84 -27.81 -3.29
CA TYR A 440 4.31 -29.06 -2.75
C TYR A 440 5.40 -30.09 -2.37
N GLU A 441 6.53 -30.10 -3.08
CA GLU A 441 7.62 -31.03 -2.78
C GLU A 441 8.55 -30.47 -1.72
N LYS A 442 8.91 -29.18 -1.82
CA LYS A 442 9.83 -28.56 -0.85
C LYS A 442 9.19 -28.26 0.50
N SER A 443 7.86 -28.09 0.58
CA SER A 443 7.18 -27.80 1.84
C SER A 443 7.33 -28.94 2.87
N LYS A 444 7.59 -30.17 2.38
CA LYS A 444 7.92 -31.36 3.18
C LYS A 444 9.24 -31.22 3.93
N ASP A 445 10.14 -30.35 3.47
CA ASP A 445 11.40 -30.05 4.17
C ASP A 445 11.16 -29.13 5.38
N LEU A 446 10.01 -28.47 5.46
CA LEU A 446 9.58 -27.63 6.59
C LEU A 446 8.64 -28.40 7.50
N ASP A 447 9.20 -29.31 8.30
CA ASP A 447 8.48 -29.92 9.41
C ASP A 447 7.98 -28.86 10.40
N TRP A 448 7.07 -29.27 11.29
CA TRP A 448 6.54 -28.38 12.32
C TRP A 448 7.62 -27.64 13.13
N GLY A 449 8.70 -28.32 13.51
CA GLY A 449 9.75 -27.75 14.34
C GLY A 449 10.44 -26.58 13.63
N LYS A 450 10.73 -26.76 12.34
CA LYS A 450 11.28 -25.69 11.49
C LYS A 450 10.27 -24.56 11.30
N ARG A 451 8.99 -24.86 11.04
CA ARG A 451 7.94 -23.82 10.91
C ARG A 451 7.80 -22.98 12.18
N LEU A 452 7.79 -23.62 13.35
CA LEU A 452 7.76 -22.92 14.64
C LEU A 452 9.03 -22.10 14.88
N ASN A 453 10.21 -22.62 14.51
CA ASN A 453 11.47 -21.87 14.58
C ASN A 453 11.43 -20.63 13.68
N ILE A 454 10.86 -20.77 12.47
CA ILE A 454 10.67 -19.67 11.51
C ILE A 454 9.76 -18.60 12.12
N VAL A 455 8.56 -18.97 12.58
CA VAL A 455 7.62 -18.04 13.24
C VAL A 455 8.28 -17.34 14.42
N SER A 456 8.92 -18.11 15.31
CA SER A 456 9.57 -17.57 16.52
C SER A 456 10.73 -16.64 16.18
N GLY A 457 11.51 -16.96 15.14
CA GLY A 457 12.63 -16.13 14.70
C GLY A 457 12.18 -14.83 14.06
N VAL A 458 11.12 -14.86 13.24
CA VAL A 458 10.53 -13.62 12.71
C VAL A 458 9.93 -12.77 13.83
N ALA A 459 9.24 -13.38 14.81
CA ALA A 459 8.71 -12.66 15.97
C ALA A 459 9.82 -11.92 16.75
N ARG A 460 10.95 -12.60 17.02
CA ARG A 460 12.13 -11.97 17.64
C ARG A 460 12.73 -10.86 16.77
N GLY A 461 12.79 -11.07 15.45
CA GLY A 461 13.27 -10.05 14.52
C GLY A 461 12.42 -8.77 14.56
N LEU A 462 11.09 -8.91 14.53
CA LEU A 462 10.17 -7.77 14.63
C LEU A 462 10.19 -7.12 16.01
N GLN A 463 10.23 -7.91 17.08
CA GLN A 463 10.38 -7.38 18.45
C GLN A 463 11.63 -6.50 18.55
N TYR A 464 12.75 -6.95 17.98
CA TYR A 464 13.97 -6.14 17.94
C TYR A 464 13.75 -4.83 17.19
N LEU A 465 13.11 -4.85 16.01
CA LEU A 465 12.81 -3.64 15.24
C LEU A 465 11.88 -2.67 15.98
N HIS A 466 10.89 -3.19 16.71
CA HIS A 466 9.83 -2.39 17.33
C HIS A 466 10.20 -1.86 18.72
N GLU A 467 10.95 -2.66 19.50
CA GLU A 467 11.09 -2.51 20.96
C GLU A 467 12.54 -2.47 21.44
N ASP A 468 13.44 -3.32 20.92
CA ASP A 468 14.79 -3.49 21.49
C ASP A 468 15.92 -2.74 20.76
N SER A 469 15.67 -2.28 19.54
CA SER A 469 16.68 -1.55 18.74
C SER A 469 16.75 -0.07 19.15
N GLN A 470 17.85 0.59 18.79
CA GLN A 470 18.09 2.00 19.14
C GLN A 470 17.05 2.96 18.53
N LEU A 471 16.47 2.58 17.39
CA LEU A 471 15.45 3.32 16.68
C LEU A 471 14.25 2.41 16.51
N ARG A 472 13.04 2.91 16.75
CA ARG A 472 11.83 2.14 16.47
C ARG A 472 11.61 2.11 14.95
N VAL A 473 11.65 0.92 14.36
CA VAL A 473 11.53 0.70 12.91
C VAL A 473 10.22 -0.02 12.60
N VAL A 474 9.42 0.51 11.67
CA VAL A 474 8.26 -0.19 11.09
C VAL A 474 8.62 -0.68 9.70
N HIS A 475 8.50 -1.99 9.43
CA HIS A 475 8.94 -2.64 8.20
C HIS A 475 8.03 -2.34 7.00
N ARG A 476 6.70 -2.33 7.19
CA ARG A 476 5.64 -2.03 6.21
C ARG A 476 5.47 -3.00 5.02
N ASP A 477 6.46 -3.84 4.72
CA ASP A 477 6.34 -4.90 3.69
C ASP A 477 6.76 -6.29 4.20
N LEU A 478 6.32 -6.67 5.40
CA LEU A 478 6.58 -8.01 5.92
C LEU A 478 5.68 -9.03 5.20
N LYS A 479 6.28 -10.08 4.64
CA LYS A 479 5.61 -11.18 3.93
C LYS A 479 6.53 -12.39 3.83
N ALA A 480 6.00 -13.55 3.44
CA ALA A 480 6.79 -14.78 3.31
C ALA A 480 7.97 -14.63 2.32
N SER A 481 7.83 -13.87 1.23
CA SER A 481 8.94 -13.66 0.28
C SER A 481 10.05 -12.74 0.79
N ASN A 482 9.80 -11.98 1.86
CA ASN A 482 10.80 -11.11 2.52
C ASN A 482 11.45 -11.77 3.74
N VAL A 483 11.15 -13.06 4.02
CA VAL A 483 11.84 -13.87 5.03
C VAL A 483 12.79 -14.83 4.34
N LEU A 484 14.09 -14.60 4.45
CA LEU A 484 15.12 -15.46 3.89
C LEU A 484 15.58 -16.52 4.89
N LEU A 485 16.03 -17.67 4.37
CA LEU A 485 16.43 -18.82 5.16
C LEU A 485 17.93 -19.12 4.97
N ASP A 486 18.65 -19.22 6.09
CA ASP A 486 20.06 -19.63 6.07
C ASP A 486 20.17 -21.14 5.84
N PHE A 487 21.39 -21.68 5.81
CA PHE A 487 21.66 -23.10 5.57
C PHE A 487 20.88 -24.04 6.53
N ASP A 488 20.71 -23.63 7.78
CA ASP A 488 20.02 -24.38 8.83
C ASP A 488 18.51 -24.07 8.90
N HIS A 489 17.96 -23.35 7.91
CA HIS A 489 16.58 -22.88 7.84
C HIS A 489 16.19 -21.90 8.96
N ASN A 490 17.16 -21.16 9.53
CA ASN A 490 16.83 -20.06 10.43
C ASN A 490 16.34 -18.85 9.62
N PRO A 491 15.30 -18.15 10.11
CA PRO A 491 14.71 -17.03 9.39
C PRO A 491 15.50 -15.73 9.60
N LYS A 492 15.62 -14.95 8.53
CA LYS A 492 16.09 -13.57 8.56
C LYS A 492 15.15 -12.66 7.76
N ILE A 493 14.66 -11.60 8.41
CA ILE A 493 13.84 -10.56 7.76
C ILE A 493 14.73 -9.73 6.83
N SER A 494 14.25 -9.45 5.63
CA SER A 494 14.93 -8.72 4.57
C SER A 494 14.03 -7.67 3.94
N ASP A 495 14.61 -6.83 3.07
CA ASP A 495 13.92 -5.83 2.25
C ASP A 495 13.31 -4.66 3.05
N PHE A 496 14.20 -3.83 3.62
CA PHE A 496 13.83 -2.65 4.41
C PHE A 496 13.57 -1.40 3.56
N GLY A 497 13.45 -1.53 2.24
CA GLY A 497 13.29 -0.38 1.34
C GLY A 497 12.08 0.51 1.69
N LEU A 498 11.01 -0.09 2.20
CA LEU A 498 9.78 0.62 2.61
C LEU A 498 9.73 0.97 4.10
N ALA A 499 10.77 0.64 4.86
CA ALA A 499 10.78 0.80 6.29
C ALA A 499 10.76 2.28 6.70
N LYS A 500 10.20 2.56 7.88
CA LYS A 500 10.13 3.90 8.45
C LYS A 500 10.65 3.93 9.87
N LEU A 501 11.32 5.02 10.18
CA LEU A 501 11.92 5.31 11.49
C LEU A 501 10.97 6.19 12.29
N PHE A 502 10.67 5.78 13.51
CA PHE A 502 9.97 6.60 14.50
C PHE A 502 10.96 7.23 15.47
N GLU A 503 10.70 8.50 15.81
CA GLU A 503 11.28 9.12 16.98
C GLU A 503 10.75 8.44 18.25
N TRP A 504 11.48 8.53 19.37
CA TRP A 504 11.26 7.70 20.55
C TRP A 504 9.83 7.73 21.11
N ASP A 505 9.14 8.87 21.01
CA ASP A 505 7.78 9.10 21.49
C ASP A 505 6.69 8.81 20.45
N GLN A 506 7.05 8.66 19.17
CA GLN A 506 6.10 8.40 18.10
C GLN A 506 5.66 6.93 18.10
N THR A 507 4.34 6.72 18.18
CA THR A 507 3.71 5.38 18.23
C THR A 507 2.99 5.01 16.94
N GLN A 508 2.64 6.01 16.13
CA GLN A 508 1.96 5.88 14.85
C GLN A 508 2.27 7.09 13.97
N ASP A 509 2.11 6.93 12.67
CA ASP A 509 2.26 7.99 11.69
C ASP A 509 1.34 7.79 10.48
N VAL A 510 1.18 8.84 9.68
CA VAL A 510 0.33 8.83 8.49
C VAL A 510 1.16 9.18 7.27
N THR A 511 1.07 8.34 6.23
CA THR A 511 1.69 8.61 4.94
C THR A 511 0.64 8.80 3.86
N SER A 512 0.85 9.76 2.95
CA SER A 512 0.08 9.87 1.71
C SER A 512 0.47 8.79 0.68
N HIS A 513 1.60 8.10 0.90
CA HIS A 513 2.16 7.10 -0.02
C HIS A 513 2.08 5.70 0.59
N ILE A 514 1.02 4.97 0.24
CA ILE A 514 0.76 3.59 0.65
C ILE A 514 1.54 2.66 -0.28
N ALA A 515 2.44 1.87 0.31
CA ALA A 515 3.30 0.93 -0.40
C ALA A 515 3.50 -0.34 0.43
N GLY A 516 3.41 -1.51 -0.18
CA GLY A 516 3.49 -2.80 0.50
C GLY A 516 2.71 -3.85 -0.27
N THR A 517 2.70 -5.07 0.25
CA THR A 517 2.10 -6.20 -0.46
C THR A 517 0.65 -6.42 -0.05
N TYR A 518 -0.25 -6.41 -1.04
CA TYR A 518 -1.67 -6.71 -0.83
C TYR A 518 -1.86 -8.09 -0.19
N GLY A 519 -2.85 -8.20 0.70
CA GLY A 519 -3.06 -9.37 1.54
C GLY A 519 -2.29 -9.34 2.87
N TYR A 520 -1.12 -8.68 2.92
CA TYR A 520 -0.36 -8.52 4.17
C TYR A 520 -0.56 -7.15 4.82
N MET A 521 -0.93 -6.14 4.04
CA MET A 521 -1.16 -4.80 4.58
C MET A 521 -2.33 -4.77 5.55
N ALA A 522 -2.09 -4.19 6.74
CA ALA A 522 -3.13 -3.93 7.70
C ALA A 522 -4.21 -2.98 7.14
N PRO A 523 -5.50 -3.14 7.49
CA PRO A 523 -6.58 -2.34 6.91
C PRO A 523 -6.40 -0.84 7.12
N GLU A 524 -5.98 -0.40 8.32
CA GLU A 524 -5.75 1.01 8.61
C GLU A 524 -4.64 1.61 7.76
N TYR A 525 -3.63 0.81 7.41
CA TYR A 525 -2.52 1.23 6.58
C TYR A 525 -2.93 1.26 5.10
N ALA A 526 -3.55 0.20 4.61
CA ALA A 526 -3.99 0.07 3.21
C ALA A 526 -5.00 1.15 2.80
N MET A 527 -5.79 1.66 3.75
CA MET A 527 -6.88 2.59 3.45
C MET A 527 -6.60 4.05 3.79
N ARG A 528 -5.85 4.29 4.87
CA ARG A 528 -5.65 5.64 5.44
C ARG A 528 -4.19 6.05 5.42
N GLY A 529 -3.29 5.15 5.00
CA GLY A 529 -1.85 5.34 5.13
C GLY A 529 -1.38 5.42 6.57
N GLN A 530 -2.21 4.98 7.54
CA GLN A 530 -1.84 4.97 8.95
C GLN A 530 -0.97 3.74 9.21
N TYR A 531 0.30 3.93 9.52
CA TYR A 531 1.21 2.83 9.81
C TYR A 531 1.74 2.92 11.23
N SER A 532 1.96 1.76 11.83
CA SER A 532 2.55 1.61 13.16
C SER A 532 3.20 0.24 13.29
N VAL A 533 3.85 -0.02 14.42
CA VAL A 533 4.34 -1.36 14.77
C VAL A 533 3.23 -2.42 14.71
N LYS A 534 1.96 -2.03 14.95
CA LYS A 534 0.80 -2.93 14.87
C LYS A 534 0.42 -3.30 13.43
N SER A 535 0.84 -2.52 12.44
CA SER A 535 0.63 -2.84 11.03
C SER A 535 1.55 -3.98 10.58
N ASP A 536 2.78 -4.03 11.10
CA ASP A 536 3.68 -5.18 10.93
C ASP A 536 3.16 -6.42 11.71
N THR A 537 2.58 -6.24 12.90
CA THR A 537 1.93 -7.34 13.64
C THR A 537 0.82 -7.99 12.82
N PHE A 538 -0.01 -7.21 12.12
CA PHE A 538 -1.03 -7.75 11.21
C PHE A 538 -0.40 -8.59 10.10
N SER A 539 0.63 -8.05 9.44
CA SER A 539 1.37 -8.75 8.38
C SER A 539 1.97 -10.08 8.88
N PHE A 540 2.49 -10.08 10.11
CA PHE A 540 3.01 -11.27 10.79
C PHE A 540 1.92 -12.30 11.07
N GLY A 541 0.73 -11.87 11.49
CA GLY A 541 -0.42 -12.74 11.69
C GLY A 541 -0.87 -13.45 10.41
N VAL A 542 -0.94 -12.72 9.30
CA VAL A 542 -1.21 -13.31 7.97
C VAL A 542 -0.17 -14.39 7.65
N MET A 543 1.11 -14.09 7.84
CA MET A 543 2.20 -15.04 7.57
C MET A 543 2.13 -16.29 8.47
N ILE A 544 1.74 -16.17 9.75
CA ILE A 544 1.49 -17.35 10.60
C ILE A 544 0.43 -18.25 9.96
N LEU A 545 -0.67 -17.67 9.50
CA LEU A 545 -1.78 -18.42 8.91
C LEU A 545 -1.36 -19.10 7.59
N GLU A 546 -0.51 -18.47 6.80
CA GLU A 546 0.11 -19.13 5.63
C GLU A 546 1.02 -20.30 6.05
N ILE A 547 1.86 -20.10 7.07
CA ILE A 547 2.80 -21.13 7.54
C ILE A 547 2.07 -22.36 8.06
N VAL A 548 0.96 -22.21 8.77
CA VAL A 548 0.21 -23.36 9.33
C VAL A 548 -0.70 -24.04 8.30
N THR A 549 -1.21 -23.31 7.31
CA THR A 549 -2.10 -23.87 6.28
C THR A 549 -1.36 -24.34 5.03
N GLY A 550 -0.12 -23.87 4.80
CA GLY A 550 0.60 -24.11 3.55
C GLY A 550 -0.04 -23.43 2.34
N ARG A 551 -1.03 -22.56 2.56
CA ARG A 551 -1.80 -21.88 1.51
C ARG A 551 -1.32 -20.45 1.38
N ARG A 552 -1.11 -20.00 0.14
CA ARG A 552 -0.85 -18.57 -0.11
C ARG A 552 -2.08 -17.77 0.26
N ASN A 553 -1.86 -16.64 0.91
CA ASN A 553 -2.85 -15.58 0.97
C ASN A 553 -3.02 -14.99 -0.43
N SER A 554 -3.83 -15.67 -1.24
CA SER A 554 -3.97 -15.43 -2.67
C SER A 554 -5.23 -14.61 -2.91
N SER A 555 -5.03 -13.34 -3.27
CA SER A 555 -6.00 -12.59 -4.06
C SER A 555 -5.98 -13.00 -5.54
N PHE A 556 -5.07 -13.90 -5.95
CA PHE A 556 -4.81 -14.22 -7.37
C PHE A 556 -4.41 -15.69 -7.62
N SER A 557 -5.19 -16.66 -7.17
CA SER A 557 -5.10 -18.03 -7.70
C SER A 557 -6.43 -18.49 -8.25
N ASN A 558 -6.46 -18.74 -9.56
CA ASN A 558 -7.58 -19.21 -10.37
C ASN A 558 -8.15 -20.56 -9.91
N SER A 559 -8.92 -20.56 -8.83
CA SER A 559 -9.93 -21.58 -8.60
C SER A 559 -11.24 -20.88 -8.28
N GLU A 560 -12.35 -21.41 -8.82
CA GLU A 560 -13.72 -20.90 -8.70
C GLU A 560 -14.27 -20.92 -7.24
N GLN A 561 -13.37 -20.94 -6.25
CA GLN A 561 -13.61 -20.96 -4.81
C GLN A 561 -12.45 -20.28 -4.03
N SER A 562 -11.81 -19.22 -4.55
CA SER A 562 -10.77 -18.51 -3.81
C SER A 562 -11.36 -17.68 -2.66
N VAL A 563 -11.70 -18.37 -1.56
CA VAL A 563 -12.05 -17.74 -0.29
C VAL A 563 -10.79 -17.09 0.28
N ASP A 564 -10.86 -15.80 0.60
CA ASP A 564 -9.82 -15.05 1.33
C ASP A 564 -9.30 -15.89 2.51
N LEU A 565 -7.96 -16.05 2.64
CA LEU A 565 -7.36 -16.99 3.59
C LEU A 565 -7.82 -16.71 5.03
N LEU A 566 -7.91 -15.43 5.40
CA LEU A 566 -8.36 -15.01 6.73
C LEU A 566 -9.81 -15.43 6.98
N SER A 567 -10.67 -15.27 5.97
CA SER A 567 -12.07 -15.70 5.99
C SER A 567 -12.22 -17.20 6.17
N LEU A 568 -11.46 -17.97 5.39
CA LEU A 568 -11.47 -19.43 5.43
C LEU A 568 -11.01 -19.94 6.81
N VAL A 569 -9.89 -19.42 7.30
CA VAL A 569 -9.38 -19.75 8.65
C VAL A 569 -10.39 -19.39 9.72
N TRP A 570 -11.01 -18.22 9.66
CA TRP A 570 -11.99 -17.78 10.65
C TRP A 570 -13.25 -18.66 10.66
N GLU A 571 -13.77 -19.05 9.49
CA GLU A 571 -14.91 -19.97 9.39
C GLU A 571 -14.60 -21.33 10.01
N HIS A 572 -13.46 -21.92 9.68
CA HIS A 572 -13.06 -23.20 10.25
C HIS A 572 -12.74 -23.10 11.75
N TRP A 573 -12.18 -21.97 12.20
CA TRP A 573 -11.94 -21.69 13.62
C TRP A 573 -13.24 -21.64 14.43
N THR A 574 -14.26 -20.93 13.92
CA THR A 574 -15.55 -20.78 14.60
C THR A 574 -16.44 -22.02 14.52
N THR A 575 -16.28 -22.83 13.47
CA THR A 575 -17.01 -24.10 13.30
C THR A 575 -16.32 -25.30 13.95
N GLY A 576 -15.12 -25.14 14.52
CA GLY A 576 -14.39 -26.23 15.17
C GLY A 576 -13.73 -27.22 14.20
N ARG A 577 -13.46 -26.81 12.96
CA ARG A 577 -12.96 -27.66 11.86
C ARG A 577 -11.59 -27.21 11.34
N ILE A 578 -10.80 -26.55 12.19
CA ILE A 578 -9.52 -25.95 11.78
C ILE A 578 -8.46 -26.98 11.38
N GLU A 579 -8.57 -28.21 11.90
CA GLU A 579 -7.72 -29.33 11.51
C GLU A 579 -7.78 -29.63 10.01
N GLU A 580 -8.93 -29.36 9.35
CA GLU A 580 -9.13 -29.55 7.90
C GLU A 580 -8.27 -28.59 7.05
N LEU A 581 -7.79 -27.50 7.63
CA LEU A 581 -6.98 -26.48 6.93
C LEU A 581 -5.48 -26.63 7.14
N LEU A 582 -5.05 -27.51 8.04
CA LEU A 582 -3.65 -27.69 8.36
C LEU A 582 -2.90 -28.30 7.17
N ASP A 583 -1.68 -27.79 6.93
CA ASP A 583 -0.82 -28.33 5.89
C ASP A 583 -0.43 -29.79 6.22
N PRO A 584 -0.74 -30.76 5.34
CA PRO A 584 -0.35 -32.16 5.56
C PRO A 584 1.16 -32.36 5.76
N ALA A 585 2.00 -31.46 5.22
CA ALA A 585 3.45 -31.52 5.36
C ALA A 585 3.96 -31.25 6.79
N ILE A 586 3.13 -30.71 7.69
CA ILE A 586 3.49 -30.42 9.08
C ILE A 586 3.75 -31.69 9.90
N GLY A 587 3.17 -32.84 9.50
CA GLY A 587 3.32 -34.13 10.18
C GLY A 587 2.52 -34.24 11.48
N SER A 588 2.71 -35.34 12.22
CA SER A 588 1.96 -35.62 13.46
C SER A 588 2.55 -34.91 14.67
N ARG A 589 1.88 -33.86 15.17
CA ARG A 589 2.14 -33.24 16.47
C ARG A 589 0.85 -33.03 17.25
N SER A 590 0.96 -32.71 18.54
CA SER A 590 -0.14 -32.24 19.39
C SER A 590 -0.91 -31.13 18.68
N VAL A 591 -2.17 -31.40 18.35
CA VAL A 591 -3.13 -30.46 17.77
C VAL A 591 -3.18 -29.16 18.57
N ASN A 592 -2.96 -29.22 19.90
CA ASN A 592 -3.00 -28.06 20.78
C ASN A 592 -1.93 -27.01 20.46
N ASP A 593 -0.72 -27.41 20.05
CA ASP A 593 0.34 -26.47 19.68
C ASP A 593 -0.01 -25.71 18.38
N LEU A 594 -0.65 -26.39 17.44
CA LEU A 594 -1.14 -25.83 16.18
C LEU A 594 -2.31 -24.88 16.42
N LEU A 595 -3.27 -25.28 17.26
CA LEU A 595 -4.39 -24.43 17.67
C LEU A 595 -3.92 -23.15 18.35
N LYS A 596 -2.93 -23.26 19.24
CA LYS A 596 -2.30 -22.13 19.92
C LYS A 596 -1.69 -21.17 18.90
N LEU A 597 -0.96 -21.68 17.90
CA LEU A 597 -0.34 -20.85 16.88
C LEU A 597 -1.37 -20.16 15.98
N ILE A 598 -2.45 -20.85 15.59
CA ILE A 598 -3.56 -20.26 14.83
C ILE A 598 -4.26 -19.18 15.64
N ASN A 599 -4.49 -19.40 16.94
CA ASN A 599 -5.07 -18.40 17.83
C ASN A 599 -4.19 -17.13 17.87
N ILE A 600 -2.86 -17.27 18.04
CA ILE A 600 -1.92 -16.15 17.98
C ILE A 600 -2.00 -15.44 16.63
N GLY A 601 -2.04 -16.18 15.52
CA GLY A 601 -2.22 -15.63 14.17
C GLY A 601 -3.49 -14.78 14.06
N LEU A 602 -4.62 -15.31 14.55
CA LEU A 602 -5.91 -14.62 14.59
C LEU A 602 -5.87 -13.36 15.47
N LEU A 603 -5.24 -13.41 16.65
CA LEU A 603 -5.04 -12.24 17.51
C LEU A 603 -4.16 -11.16 16.84
N CYS A 604 -3.23 -11.56 15.98
CA CYS A 604 -2.39 -10.61 15.24
C CYS A 604 -3.15 -9.91 14.10
N VAL A 605 -4.13 -10.55 13.47
CA VAL A 605 -4.91 -10.00 12.34
C VAL A 605 -6.21 -9.30 12.75
N GLN A 606 -6.34 -8.86 14.00
CA GLN A 606 -7.52 -8.13 14.46
C GLN A 606 -7.67 -6.79 13.73
N ASP A 607 -8.91 -6.36 13.48
CA ASP A 607 -9.20 -5.13 12.73
C ASP A 607 -8.60 -3.90 13.41
N ASN A 608 -8.94 -3.71 14.68
CA ASN A 608 -8.45 -2.60 15.48
C ASN A 608 -7.00 -2.87 15.92
N PRO A 609 -6.05 -1.97 15.58
CA PRO A 609 -4.64 -2.12 15.99
C PRO A 609 -4.43 -2.23 17.50
N ALA A 610 -5.34 -1.70 18.31
CA ALA A 610 -5.26 -1.79 19.77
C ALA A 610 -5.47 -3.23 20.29
N ASP A 611 -6.25 -4.04 19.57
CA ASP A 611 -6.59 -5.41 19.94
C ASP A 611 -5.51 -6.42 19.50
N ARG A 612 -4.56 -5.98 18.67
CA ARG A 612 -3.39 -6.78 18.27
C ARG A 612 -2.36 -6.82 19.40
N PRO A 613 -1.74 -7.96 19.71
CA PRO A 613 -0.67 -8.02 20.71
C PRO A 613 0.57 -7.23 20.26
N THR A 614 1.44 -6.84 21.20
CA THR A 614 2.80 -6.38 20.85
C THR A 614 3.68 -7.56 20.45
N MET A 615 4.78 -7.32 19.74
CA MET A 615 5.65 -8.41 19.33
C MET A 615 6.36 -9.08 20.51
N SER A 616 6.67 -8.34 21.58
CA SER A 616 7.10 -8.94 22.86
C SER A 616 6.05 -9.88 23.46
N ALA A 617 4.77 -9.49 23.47
CA ALA A 617 3.69 -10.34 23.96
C ALA A 617 3.56 -11.60 23.08
N VAL A 618 3.65 -11.47 21.76
CA VAL A 618 3.67 -12.60 20.81
C VAL A 618 4.84 -13.55 21.11
N THR A 619 6.06 -13.04 21.32
CA THR A 619 7.22 -13.88 21.66
C THR A 619 7.00 -14.67 22.97
N VAL A 620 6.36 -14.05 23.97
CA VAL A 620 5.98 -14.73 25.22
C VAL A 620 4.91 -15.78 24.99
N MET A 621 3.88 -15.46 24.20
CA MET A 621 2.81 -16.41 23.82
C MET A 621 3.37 -17.63 23.08
N LEU A 622 4.33 -17.44 22.18
CA LEU A 622 4.97 -18.52 21.43
C LEU A 622 5.85 -19.42 22.31
N SER A 623 6.50 -18.86 23.32
CA SER A 623 7.51 -19.58 24.14
C SER A 623 6.96 -20.21 25.42
N SER A 624 5.80 -19.77 25.91
CA SER A 624 5.24 -20.23 27.18
C SER A 624 3.98 -21.08 27.00
N ASP A 625 3.94 -22.26 27.60
CA ASP A 625 2.78 -23.15 27.59
C ASP A 625 1.72 -22.81 28.64
N THR A 626 1.99 -21.84 29.51
CA THR A 626 1.13 -21.47 30.64
C THR A 626 0.35 -20.16 30.41
N VAL A 627 0.59 -19.46 29.30
CA VAL A 627 -0.10 -18.20 28.99
C VAL A 627 -1.50 -18.49 28.47
N SER A 628 -2.51 -18.01 29.19
CA SER A 628 -3.89 -18.01 28.72
C SER A 628 -4.05 -17.02 27.57
N LEU A 629 -4.41 -17.52 26.38
CA LEU A 629 -4.69 -16.70 25.21
C LEU A 629 -6.13 -16.20 25.25
N GLN A 630 -6.33 -14.93 24.92
CA GLN A 630 -7.66 -14.37 24.75
C GLN A 630 -8.33 -14.98 23.51
N ALA A 631 -9.66 -15.03 23.51
CA ALA A 631 -10.41 -15.42 22.32
C ALA A 631 -10.28 -14.33 21.24
N PRO A 632 -9.82 -14.66 20.01
CA PRO A 632 -9.77 -13.69 18.93
C PRO A 632 -11.18 -13.31 18.49
N SER A 633 -11.35 -12.09 17.98
CA SER A 633 -12.58 -11.68 17.29
C SER A 633 -12.44 -11.81 15.78
N ARG A 634 -13.54 -11.65 15.04
CA ARG A 634 -13.57 -11.84 13.58
C ARG A 634 -12.63 -10.85 12.87
N PRO A 635 -11.61 -11.31 12.10
CA PRO A 635 -10.77 -10.45 11.28
C PRO A 635 -11.57 -9.74 10.17
N THR A 636 -11.07 -8.62 9.66
CA THR A 636 -11.68 -7.86 8.55
C THR A 636 -11.37 -8.49 7.18
N PHE A 637 -12.39 -8.58 6.33
CA PHE A 637 -12.36 -9.18 4.98
C PHE A 637 -11.68 -8.24 3.96
N SER A 638 -10.75 -8.76 3.14
CA SER A 638 -10.19 -8.04 1.99
C SER A 638 -10.89 -8.42 0.67
N ILE A 639 -11.25 -7.37 -0.09
CA ILE A 639 -11.48 -7.26 -1.55
C ILE A 639 -12.43 -8.30 -2.20
N LEU A 640 -13.61 -7.85 -2.64
CA LEU A 640 -14.52 -8.62 -3.50
C LEU A 640 -14.59 -8.00 -4.91
N GLU A 641 -14.14 -8.74 -5.92
CA GLU A 641 -14.65 -8.59 -7.29
C GLU A 641 -16.04 -9.26 -7.35
N MET A 642 -17.04 -8.63 -7.96
CA MET A 642 -18.36 -9.22 -8.14
C MET A 642 -18.71 -9.30 -9.63
N ASP A 643 -18.77 -10.52 -10.14
CA ASP A 643 -19.48 -10.85 -11.38
C ASP A 643 -21.00 -10.97 -11.11
N ASN A 644 -21.76 -10.57 -12.13
CA ASN A 644 -23.20 -10.29 -12.12
C ASN A 644 -24.10 -11.26 -11.35
N ALA A 645 -25.05 -10.68 -10.60
CA ALA A 645 -26.37 -11.25 -10.41
C ALA A 645 -27.42 -10.20 -10.80
N ASP A 646 -27.83 -10.21 -12.07
CA ASP A 646 -29.08 -9.61 -12.51
C ASP A 646 -29.74 -10.60 -13.47
N THR A 647 -30.62 -11.44 -12.93
CA THR A 647 -31.78 -11.94 -13.68
C THR A 647 -32.91 -12.22 -12.68
N ASP A 648 -34.11 -11.75 -13.04
CA ASP A 648 -35.42 -12.03 -12.46
C ASP A 648 -35.92 -11.14 -11.31
N LEU A 649 -36.32 -9.92 -11.70
CA LEU A 649 -37.53 -9.29 -11.15
C LEU A 649 -38.78 -9.95 -11.77
N TYR A 650 -39.79 -10.20 -10.92
CA TYR A 650 -41.19 -10.61 -11.17
C TYR A 650 -41.57 -12.10 -11.01
N SER A 651 -41.85 -12.50 -9.76
CA SER A 651 -43.16 -13.00 -9.32
C SER A 651 -43.14 -13.02 -7.77
N GLY A 652 -44.06 -12.39 -7.06
CA GLY A 652 -45.41 -12.88 -6.81
C GLY A 652 -45.52 -13.21 -5.32
N ALA A 653 -46.36 -12.44 -4.60
CA ALA A 653 -46.59 -12.53 -3.16
C ALA A 653 -46.88 -13.95 -2.65
N TYR A 654 -46.42 -14.31 -1.44
CA TYR A 654 -47.28 -14.92 -0.39
C TYR A 654 -46.59 -14.89 1.00
N SER A 655 -47.36 -14.35 1.95
CA SER A 655 -47.39 -14.54 3.41
C SER A 655 -46.13 -14.48 4.27
N ARG A 656 -46.06 -13.34 4.99
CA ARG A 656 -45.81 -13.28 6.44
C ARG A 656 -46.48 -14.43 7.20
N SER A 657 -45.73 -15.08 8.07
CA SER A 657 -46.24 -15.45 9.40
C SER A 657 -45.18 -15.09 10.45
N ALA A 658 -45.65 -14.30 11.41
CA ALA A 658 -44.88 -13.70 12.47
C ALA A 658 -44.61 -14.71 13.59
N PHE A 659 -43.48 -14.54 14.27
CA PHE A 659 -43.46 -14.58 15.72
C PHE A 659 -42.77 -13.31 16.23
N GLN A 660 -43.59 -12.40 16.75
CA GLN A 660 -43.14 -11.36 17.67
C GLN A 660 -42.70 -12.05 18.97
N SER A 661 -41.51 -11.72 19.45
CA SER A 661 -41.26 -11.71 20.89
C SER A 661 -40.49 -10.43 21.23
N THR A 662 -41.18 -9.59 21.97
CA THR A 662 -40.68 -8.43 22.71
C THR A 662 -39.74 -8.86 23.83
N GLY A 663 -38.70 -8.07 24.11
CA GLY A 663 -38.05 -8.06 25.42
C GLY A 663 -36.53 -8.12 25.37
N ASP A 664 -35.92 -7.10 25.96
CA ASP A 664 -34.52 -6.97 26.36
C ASP A 664 -33.68 -8.26 26.34
N SER A 665 -32.58 -8.23 25.61
CA SER A 665 -31.35 -8.89 26.06
C SER A 665 -30.12 -8.34 25.38
N LYS A 666 -29.20 -7.88 26.23
CA LYS A 666 -27.76 -7.76 25.98
C LYS A 666 -27.30 -8.90 25.08
N THR A 667 -26.64 -8.58 23.97
CA THR A 667 -26.02 -9.56 23.08
C THR A 667 -24.93 -10.30 23.86
N ARG A 668 -25.30 -11.47 24.36
CA ARG A 668 -24.41 -12.46 24.96
C ARG A 668 -23.68 -13.14 23.80
N ALA A 669 -22.35 -13.18 23.87
CA ALA A 669 -21.50 -13.89 22.93
C ALA A 669 -22.02 -15.32 22.72
N VAL A 670 -22.20 -15.72 21.47
CA VAL A 670 -22.47 -17.12 21.10
C VAL A 670 -21.14 -17.84 21.17
N ALA A 671 -21.04 -18.79 22.09
CA ALA A 671 -19.80 -19.49 22.36
C ALA A 671 -19.44 -20.46 21.22
N SER A 672 -18.29 -20.26 20.59
CA SER A 672 -17.62 -21.22 19.71
C SER A 672 -17.16 -22.46 20.50
N ARG A 673 -17.22 -23.62 19.85
CA ARG A 673 -16.86 -24.92 20.46
C ARG A 673 -15.37 -25.01 20.82
N ASN A 674 -14.54 -24.12 20.26
CA ASN A 674 -13.12 -23.96 20.57
C ASN A 674 -12.84 -22.96 21.72
N GLU A 675 -13.88 -22.44 22.39
CA GLU A 675 -13.76 -21.47 23.50
C GLU A 675 -13.48 -22.10 24.88
N VAL A 676 -13.16 -23.39 24.94
CA VAL A 676 -12.72 -24.00 26.19
C VAL A 676 -11.27 -23.57 26.43
N SER A 677 -11.01 -22.91 27.56
CA SER A 677 -9.65 -22.59 28.03
C SER A 677 -8.74 -23.80 27.83
N LEU A 678 -7.59 -23.61 27.18
CA LEU A 678 -6.55 -24.61 26.88
C LEU A 678 -5.95 -25.32 28.13
N THR A 679 -6.60 -25.22 29.30
CA THR A 679 -6.12 -25.68 30.60
C THR A 679 -6.90 -26.85 31.20
N GLU A 680 -7.98 -27.34 30.59
CA GLU A 680 -8.72 -28.48 31.14
C GLU A 680 -8.89 -29.58 30.10
N LEU A 681 -7.97 -30.57 30.10
CA LEU A 681 -8.21 -31.95 29.68
C LEU A 681 -6.96 -32.81 29.95
N GLU A 682 -6.70 -33.10 31.22
CA GLU A 682 -6.00 -34.33 31.62
C GLU A 682 -6.78 -34.99 32.76
N PRO A 683 -7.18 -36.28 32.65
CA PRO A 683 -7.48 -37.09 33.81
C PRO A 683 -6.17 -37.62 34.40
N ARG A 684 -6.12 -37.61 35.74
CA ARG A 684 -5.04 -38.05 36.64
C ARG A 684 -4.20 -39.24 36.20
#